data_AF-A0A6G0YM51-F1
#
_entry.id   AF-A0A6G0YM51-F1
#
_cell.length_a   1.000
_cell.length_b   1.000
_cell.length_c   1.000
_cell.angle_alpha   90.00
_cell.angle_beta   90.00
_cell.angle_gamma   90.00
#
_symmetry.space_group_name_H-M   'P 1'
#
loop_
_entity.id
_entity.type
_entity.pdbx_description
1 polymer ?
#
loop_
_entity_poly.entity_id
_entity_poly.type
_entity_poly.pdbx_seq_one_letter_code
_entity_poly.pdbx_strand_id
1 'polypeptide(L)'
;MMMFKGLFRSKIFNKYNLIFNKTMFIRSTDKPNTESLTSFNKSQPYTKYFVLDFEATCDNGAHLLKPQEIIEFPCILVELNTVKEGFEVVSCFHSYVKPIIHTQLTEYCTELTGITQDMVSNSPPFDEVFSNFCNWHNDHINTEKEKSIIVTSGNWDIGNIFVEQCKLFPSTITIPEFMCTWINIKKLFALTMGQYPLGIKNMLKTTNSKQIGNIHCGIDDCVNIITIMNQLLQRGCVFQATNKITSCSIKMDNTQGRWPENVGILALEIVVPSMYVNQTDLELHDGVSKGKYTIGLGQERMALCSDREDVVSLCLTAVSLLMKRTKTSYSNIGRLEVGTETPIDKSKSIKSMLMRLFDNCNNNVEGVDSTNACYGGTAAFFNSIAWLESSAWDGRLAIVVAADVATYARGGARPTGGAGAVAMLLGPNAPLVLDRELRASHMDNTYDFYKGDMSTNYPIVEGKVSIRCYFEALYNCYYLYRKRFLKKFGGIDNGTKSVLQHFDAIIFHSPYGKLVRKAFTWLTLHDVQLDVKCYENEPNLLKHVNTDISVDMLSDLGVIKDTEQLFKKFTAPTQKLPKNIGNMYTASIFSGLISYLLSKPTCEMTGKRIAMFSFGSGMCSSFYSITVHPGEKLDTLIGLLKHVPMMLENRHCTSTDEFENILTNRELAYNKAPFEPTSNVDNLFPDSWYLTHIDSTFKRYYAQKK
;
A
#
# COMPACT_ATOMS: atom_id res chain seq x y z
N MET A 1 9.82 25.54 44.58
CA MET A 1 8.98 26.61 43.98
C MET A 1 9.54 26.90 42.60
N MET A 2 9.06 26.17 41.59
CA MET A 2 8.07 26.63 40.58
C MET A 2 8.68 27.67 39.62
N MET A 3 8.44 27.70 38.30
CA MET A 3 7.88 26.83 37.26
C MET A 3 7.92 27.72 35.99
N PHE A 4 7.91 27.14 34.78
CA PHE A 4 7.67 27.80 33.47
C PHE A 4 8.70 28.77 32.89
N LYS A 5 9.42 28.30 31.85
CA LYS A 5 9.43 28.90 30.49
C LYS A 5 10.24 28.03 29.51
N GLY A 6 9.64 26.90 29.15
CA GLY A 6 10.09 26.02 28.09
C GLY A 6 8.87 25.42 27.42
N LEU A 7 8.30 26.12 26.44
CA LEU A 7 7.26 25.64 25.51
C LEU A 7 6.89 26.83 24.63
N PHE A 8 7.54 27.00 23.47
CA PHE A 8 6.96 27.66 22.28
C PHE A 8 7.91 27.67 21.06
N ARG A 9 9.20 27.33 21.21
CA ARG A 9 10.17 27.44 20.10
C ARG A 9 10.51 26.18 19.30
N SER A 10 10.07 24.97 19.68
CA SER A 10 10.51 23.74 18.99
C SER A 10 9.47 23.05 18.10
N LYS A 11 8.17 23.39 18.18
CA LYS A 11 7.11 22.64 17.48
C LYS A 11 6.79 23.14 16.06
N ILE A 12 7.25 24.32 15.65
CA ILE A 12 7.04 24.83 14.28
C ILE A 12 8.17 24.37 13.33
N PHE A 13 9.37 24.11 13.85
CA PHE A 13 10.56 23.80 13.04
C PHE A 13 10.62 22.37 12.48
N ASN A 14 9.90 21.40 13.07
CA ASN A 14 9.88 20.01 12.60
C ASN A 14 8.67 19.66 11.71
N LYS A 15 7.74 20.59 11.46
CA LYS A 15 6.54 20.33 10.64
C LYS A 15 6.78 20.55 9.14
N TYR A 16 7.82 21.31 8.77
CA TYR A 16 8.23 21.58 7.39
C TYR A 16 9.70 21.18 7.28
N ASN A 17 10.04 20.17 6.47
CA ASN A 17 11.42 19.72 6.19
C ASN A 17 12.23 20.82 5.46
N LEU A 18 12.41 21.97 6.10
CA LEU A 18 13.34 23.00 5.70
C LEU A 18 14.74 22.47 6.00
N ILE A 19 15.41 21.96 4.97
CA ILE A 19 16.84 21.71 5.04
C ILE A 19 17.51 23.08 5.19
N PHE A 20 17.88 23.45 6.42
CA PHE A 20 19.06 24.26 6.60
C PHE A 20 20.22 23.36 6.19
N ASN A 21 20.91 23.71 5.09
CA ASN A 21 22.25 23.21 4.89
C ASN A 21 23.00 23.42 6.20
N LYS A 22 23.60 22.34 6.69
CA LYS A 22 24.32 22.26 7.98
C LYS A 22 25.66 23.01 7.91
N THR A 23 25.65 24.19 7.32
CA THR A 23 26.75 25.14 7.19
C THR A 23 26.18 26.54 7.40
N MET A 24 25.81 26.82 8.65
CA MET A 24 26.06 28.09 9.35
C MET A 24 25.36 28.03 10.71
N PHE A 25 25.84 27.15 11.59
CA PHE A 25 26.01 27.63 12.95
C PHE A 25 27.10 28.69 12.85
N ILE A 26 26.72 29.97 12.90
CA ILE A 26 27.68 31.04 13.13
C ILE A 26 28.23 30.77 14.53
N ARG A 27 29.37 30.08 14.58
CA ARG A 27 30.33 30.29 15.66
C ARG A 27 30.72 31.76 15.59
N SER A 28 30.63 32.41 16.73
CA SER A 28 31.15 33.74 17.02
C SER A 28 32.67 33.80 16.80
N THR A 29 33.14 33.73 15.55
CA THR A 29 34.57 33.89 15.24
C THR A 29 34.87 34.66 13.95
N ASP A 30 33.90 34.92 13.08
CA ASP A 30 34.17 35.78 11.92
C ASP A 30 33.88 37.24 12.29
N LYS A 31 34.95 37.94 12.70
CA LYS A 31 34.94 39.40 12.78
C LYS A 31 34.51 39.95 11.41
N PRO A 32 33.72 41.04 11.37
CA PRO A 32 33.42 41.71 10.11
C PRO A 32 34.74 42.20 9.51
N ASN A 33 35.08 41.67 8.33
CA ASN A 33 36.15 42.26 7.52
C ASN A 33 35.72 43.68 7.18
N THR A 34 36.46 44.61 7.77
CA THR A 34 36.37 46.04 7.59
C THR A 34 37.09 46.39 6.31
N GLU A 35 36.50 46.05 5.15
CA GLU A 35 37.00 46.51 3.86
C GLU A 35 35.87 47.04 2.96
N SER A 36 35.98 48.34 2.69
CA SER A 36 35.31 49.18 1.69
C SER A 36 33.79 49.07 1.55
N LEU A 37 33.11 50.03 2.19
CA LEU A 37 31.84 50.61 1.76
C LEU A 37 31.98 51.25 0.36
N THR A 38 32.08 50.45 -0.69
CA THR A 38 31.84 50.88 -2.08
C THR A 38 31.88 49.65 -2.99
N SER A 39 30.72 49.16 -3.43
CA SER A 39 30.53 48.79 -4.83
C SER A 39 29.10 48.32 -5.07
N PHE A 40 28.32 49.18 -5.71
CA PHE A 40 27.06 48.84 -6.40
C PHE A 40 27.27 47.81 -7.54
N ASN A 41 28.52 47.41 -7.81
CA ASN A 41 28.97 46.65 -8.97
C ASN A 41 28.88 45.11 -8.84
N LYS A 42 28.20 44.57 -7.82
CA LYS A 42 27.93 43.12 -7.78
C LYS A 42 26.68 42.82 -8.61
N SER A 43 26.88 42.09 -9.71
CA SER A 43 25.78 41.58 -10.54
C SER A 43 24.77 40.82 -9.68
N GLN A 44 23.49 41.19 -9.78
CA GLN A 44 22.42 40.45 -9.13
C GLN A 44 22.08 39.17 -9.92
N PRO A 45 21.69 38.07 -9.23
CA PRO A 45 21.43 36.79 -9.88
C PRO A 45 20.05 36.70 -10.57
N TYR A 46 19.14 37.61 -10.26
CA TYR A 46 17.78 37.69 -10.80
C TYR A 46 17.52 39.09 -11.36
N THR A 47 16.70 39.17 -12.40
CA THR A 47 16.30 40.45 -13.03
C THR A 47 14.96 40.95 -12.48
N LYS A 48 14.09 40.03 -12.04
CA LYS A 48 12.73 40.32 -11.56
C LYS A 48 12.51 39.72 -10.17
N TYR A 49 11.88 40.50 -9.29
CA TYR A 49 11.62 40.11 -7.91
C TYR A 49 10.14 40.27 -7.58
N PHE A 50 9.49 39.17 -7.19
CA PHE A 50 8.08 39.13 -6.81
C PHE A 50 7.97 39.19 -5.29
N VAL A 51 7.73 40.38 -4.75
CA VAL A 51 7.64 40.61 -3.30
C VAL A 51 6.24 40.24 -2.81
N LEU A 52 6.14 39.34 -1.85
CA LEU A 52 4.88 38.72 -1.41
C LEU A 52 4.83 38.59 0.12
N ASP A 53 3.66 38.84 0.70
CA ASP A 53 3.37 38.65 2.13
C ASP A 53 1.87 38.30 2.29
N PHE A 54 1.56 37.11 2.81
CA PHE A 54 0.15 36.66 2.93
C PHE A 54 -0.45 37.07 4.27
N GLU A 55 -1.74 37.37 4.29
CA GLU A 55 -2.52 37.35 5.53
C GLU A 55 -3.43 36.14 5.57
N ALA A 56 -3.64 35.58 6.76
CA ALA A 56 -4.41 34.36 6.96
C ALA A 56 -5.37 34.45 8.16
N THR A 57 -6.40 33.60 8.16
CA THR A 57 -7.31 33.46 9.29
C THR A 57 -6.54 33.16 10.59
N CYS A 58 -6.87 33.87 11.66
CA CYS A 58 -6.17 33.75 12.95
C CYS A 58 -7.10 34.01 14.15
N ASP A 59 -6.61 33.74 15.36
CA ASP A 59 -7.34 33.93 16.63
C ASP A 59 -6.37 34.15 17.80
N ASN A 60 -6.85 34.75 18.89
CA ASN A 60 -6.09 35.10 20.10
C ASN A 60 -6.08 33.99 21.19
N GLY A 61 -6.55 32.78 20.86
CA GLY A 61 -6.73 31.67 21.79
C GLY A 61 -5.53 30.73 22.00
N ALA A 62 -5.59 29.92 23.07
CA ALA A 62 -4.60 28.87 23.37
C ALA A 62 -4.56 27.73 22.33
N HIS A 63 -5.59 27.63 21.48
CA HIS A 63 -5.67 26.73 20.34
C HIS A 63 -5.65 27.56 19.05
N LEU A 64 -4.50 27.60 18.37
CA LEU A 64 -4.36 28.22 17.05
C LEU A 64 -5.43 27.66 16.10
N LEU A 65 -6.14 28.55 15.40
CA LEU A 65 -7.09 28.23 14.34
C LEU A 65 -6.40 27.32 13.31
N LYS A 66 -6.95 26.12 13.06
CA LYS A 66 -6.33 25.13 12.17
C LYS A 66 -7.39 24.38 11.34
N PRO A 67 -7.23 24.31 10.00
CA PRO A 67 -6.17 24.98 9.24
C PRO A 67 -6.34 26.51 9.22
N GLN A 68 -5.23 27.25 9.11
CA GLN A 68 -5.33 28.66 8.74
C GLN A 68 -5.54 28.73 7.22
N GLU A 69 -6.29 29.72 6.76
CA GLU A 69 -6.57 29.93 5.35
C GLU A 69 -6.09 31.32 4.92
N ILE A 70 -5.45 31.43 3.75
CA ILE A 70 -5.05 32.70 3.16
C ILE A 70 -6.32 33.53 2.88
N ILE A 71 -6.31 34.79 3.32
CA ILE A 71 -7.41 35.76 3.15
C ILE A 71 -6.98 37.03 2.41
N GLU A 72 -5.67 37.29 2.28
CA GLU A 72 -5.11 38.33 1.42
C GLU A 72 -3.92 37.77 0.63
N PHE A 73 -3.87 38.04 -0.68
CA PHE A 73 -2.83 37.62 -1.61
C PHE A 73 -2.27 38.85 -2.38
N PRO A 74 -1.36 39.62 -1.77
CA PRO A 74 -0.59 40.66 -2.44
C PRO A 74 0.70 40.12 -3.05
N CYS A 75 1.07 40.65 -4.21
CA CYS A 75 2.42 40.53 -4.73
C CYS A 75 2.80 41.76 -5.56
N ILE A 76 3.96 42.36 -5.28
CA ILE A 76 4.51 43.48 -6.04
C ILE A 76 5.73 43.01 -6.83
N LEU A 77 5.67 43.15 -8.15
CA LEU A 77 6.80 42.92 -9.03
C LEU A 77 7.70 44.16 -9.05
N VAL A 78 8.98 43.96 -8.73
CA VAL A 78 10.02 44.98 -8.84
C VAL A 78 11.20 44.52 -9.70
N GLU A 79 11.84 45.48 -10.35
CA GLU A 79 13.06 45.29 -11.14
C GLU A 79 14.17 46.20 -10.63
N LEU A 80 15.42 45.74 -10.75
CA LEU A 80 16.57 46.55 -10.38
C LEU A 80 16.81 47.63 -11.44
N ASN A 81 16.64 48.89 -11.05
CA ASN A 81 17.04 50.03 -11.85
C ASN A 81 18.49 50.42 -11.50
N THR A 82 19.42 50.09 -12.39
CA THR A 82 20.85 50.37 -12.21
C THR A 82 21.19 51.87 -12.25
N VAL A 83 20.34 52.70 -12.85
CA VAL A 83 20.51 54.16 -12.92
C VAL A 83 20.02 54.84 -11.65
N LYS A 84 18.87 54.40 -11.12
CA LYS A 84 18.28 54.93 -9.87
C LYS A 84 18.84 54.27 -8.61
N GLU A 85 19.74 53.30 -8.76
CA GLU A 85 20.35 52.57 -7.65
C GLU A 85 19.30 51.98 -6.67
N GLY A 86 18.26 51.34 -7.22
CA GLY A 86 17.14 50.84 -6.42
C GLY A 86 16.18 49.94 -7.19
N PHE A 87 15.25 49.32 -6.46
CA PHE A 87 14.16 48.54 -7.00
C PHE A 87 13.00 49.45 -7.41
N GLU A 88 12.58 49.34 -8.67
CA GLU A 88 11.45 50.06 -9.24
C GLU A 88 10.25 49.12 -9.38
N VAL A 89 9.06 49.60 -8.99
CA VAL A 89 7.81 48.83 -9.10
C VAL A 89 7.38 48.78 -10.56
N VAL A 90 7.17 47.57 -11.06
CA VAL A 90 6.73 47.31 -12.44
C VAL A 90 5.24 47.03 -12.48
N SER A 91 4.75 46.20 -11.57
CA SER A 91 3.36 45.73 -11.58
C SER A 91 2.95 45.26 -10.19
N CYS A 92 1.65 45.18 -9.94
CA CYS A 92 1.08 44.74 -8.68
C CYS A 92 -0.08 43.78 -8.92
N PHE A 93 -0.09 42.66 -8.21
CA PHE A 93 -1.21 41.76 -8.04
C PHE A 93 -1.75 41.87 -6.62
N HIS A 94 -3.06 42.01 -6.46
CA HIS A 94 -3.69 42.04 -5.14
C HIS A 94 -5.08 41.45 -5.22
N SER A 95 -5.38 40.51 -4.33
CA SER A 95 -6.72 39.93 -4.17
C SER A 95 -6.95 39.55 -2.73
N TYR A 96 -8.16 39.79 -2.24
CA TYR A 96 -8.65 39.07 -1.07
C TYR A 96 -9.08 37.67 -1.49
N VAL A 97 -9.14 36.75 -0.52
CA VAL A 97 -9.43 35.33 -0.75
C VAL A 97 -10.55 34.90 0.19
N LYS A 98 -11.53 34.18 -0.36
CA LYS A 98 -12.63 33.62 0.42
C LYS A 98 -12.20 32.33 1.13
N PRO A 99 -12.17 32.30 2.48
CA PRO A 99 -11.93 31.06 3.21
C PRO A 99 -13.12 30.12 3.06
N ILE A 100 -12.85 28.82 2.99
CA ILE A 100 -13.86 27.76 2.78
C ILE A 100 -14.09 26.89 4.01
N ILE A 101 -13.16 26.89 4.98
CA ILE A 101 -13.29 26.12 6.24
C ILE A 101 -13.74 27.05 7.37
N HIS A 102 -12.98 28.10 7.63
CA HIS A 102 -13.26 29.11 8.63
C HIS A 102 -13.86 30.34 7.96
N THR A 103 -15.09 30.16 7.47
CA THR A 103 -15.81 31.15 6.66
C THR A 103 -16.15 32.45 7.40
N GLN A 104 -16.08 32.45 8.72
CA GLN A 104 -16.28 33.63 9.57
C GLN A 104 -14.95 34.04 10.21
N LEU A 105 -14.51 35.27 9.94
CA LEU A 105 -13.32 35.86 10.55
C LEU A 105 -13.58 36.12 12.04
N THR A 106 -12.55 35.88 12.85
CA THR A 106 -12.59 36.29 14.25
C THR A 106 -12.43 37.81 14.37
N GLU A 107 -12.91 38.35 15.49
CA GLU A 107 -12.70 39.77 15.82
C GLU A 107 -11.20 40.10 15.86
N TYR A 108 -10.40 39.22 16.46
CA TYR A 108 -8.94 39.37 16.50
C TYR A 108 -8.31 39.41 15.10
N CYS A 109 -8.75 38.57 14.17
CA CYS A 109 -8.23 38.56 12.80
C CYS A 109 -8.54 39.86 12.07
N THR A 110 -9.77 40.37 12.26
CA THR A 110 -10.21 41.66 11.70
C THR A 110 -9.43 42.82 12.29
N GLU A 111 -9.22 42.84 13.62
CA GLU A 111 -8.43 43.88 14.30
C GLU A 111 -6.96 43.87 13.91
N LEU A 112 -6.37 42.68 13.75
CA LEU A 112 -4.96 42.52 13.43
C LEU A 112 -4.67 42.94 11.98
N THR A 113 -5.49 42.49 11.03
CA THR A 113 -5.22 42.63 9.59
C THR A 113 -5.93 43.83 8.96
N GLY A 114 -7.01 44.31 9.57
CA GLY A 114 -7.92 45.30 8.98
C GLY A 114 -8.88 44.72 7.93
N ILE A 115 -8.84 43.41 7.67
CA ILE A 115 -9.68 42.73 6.69
C ILE A 115 -11.06 42.44 7.29
N THR A 116 -12.12 42.94 6.67
CA THR A 116 -13.49 42.73 7.15
C THR A 116 -14.11 41.46 6.58
N GLN A 117 -15.15 40.94 7.26
CA GLN A 117 -15.91 39.78 6.80
C GLN A 117 -16.47 39.98 5.38
N ASP A 118 -16.92 41.19 5.03
CA ASP A 118 -17.49 41.49 3.72
C ASP A 118 -16.43 41.45 2.61
N MET A 119 -15.18 41.82 2.89
CA MET A 119 -14.08 41.74 1.92
C MET A 119 -13.85 40.29 1.49
N VAL A 120 -13.75 39.36 2.45
CA VAL A 120 -13.48 37.94 2.14
C VAL A 120 -14.71 37.21 1.61
N SER A 121 -15.92 37.55 2.09
CA SER A 121 -17.15 36.85 1.68
C SER A 121 -17.48 37.05 0.21
N ASN A 122 -17.14 38.24 -0.32
CA ASN A 122 -17.36 38.65 -1.70
C ASN A 122 -16.16 38.35 -2.63
N SER A 123 -15.12 37.70 -2.12
CA SER A 123 -13.92 37.36 -2.88
C SER A 123 -14.01 35.98 -3.53
N PRO A 124 -13.20 35.70 -4.56
CA PRO A 124 -13.07 34.36 -5.13
C PRO A 124 -12.38 33.38 -4.15
N PRO A 125 -12.59 32.06 -4.31
CA PRO A 125 -11.84 31.05 -3.57
C PRO A 125 -10.36 31.04 -3.98
N PHE A 126 -9.52 30.41 -3.15
CA PHE A 126 -8.07 30.45 -3.31
C PHE A 126 -7.57 29.89 -4.66
N ASP A 127 -8.15 28.80 -5.17
CA ASP A 127 -7.71 28.19 -6.43
C ASP A 127 -7.92 29.10 -7.64
N GLU A 128 -9.01 29.86 -7.66
CA GLU A 128 -9.24 30.89 -8.68
C GLU A 128 -8.24 32.05 -8.54
N VAL A 129 -8.04 32.58 -7.33
CA VAL A 129 -7.08 33.66 -7.08
C VAL A 129 -5.66 33.23 -7.45
N PHE A 130 -5.27 31.99 -7.11
CA PHE A 130 -3.95 31.47 -7.42
C PHE A 130 -3.75 31.23 -8.92
N SER A 131 -4.79 30.80 -9.64
CA SER A 131 -4.77 30.71 -11.11
C SER A 131 -4.55 32.09 -11.74
N ASN A 132 -5.27 33.11 -11.26
CA ASN A 132 -5.11 34.50 -11.71
C ASN A 132 -3.71 35.04 -11.43
N PHE A 133 -3.14 34.73 -10.26
CA PHE A 133 -1.76 35.08 -9.92
C PHE A 133 -0.74 34.40 -10.84
N CYS A 134 -0.93 33.11 -11.16
CA CYS A 134 -0.04 32.39 -12.08
C CYS A 134 -0.08 33.00 -13.50
N ASN A 135 -1.27 33.37 -13.98
CA ASN A 135 -1.42 34.06 -15.26
C ASN A 135 -0.71 35.42 -15.24
N TRP A 136 -0.95 36.23 -14.21
CA TRP A 136 -0.27 37.51 -14.04
C TRP A 136 1.25 37.35 -13.96
N HIS A 137 1.78 36.35 -13.24
CA HIS A 137 3.22 36.07 -13.20
C HIS A 137 3.76 35.75 -14.60
N ASN A 138 3.08 34.88 -15.34
CA ASN A 138 3.51 34.45 -16.67
C ASN A 138 3.49 35.60 -17.68
N ASP A 139 2.51 36.50 -17.63
CA ASP A 139 2.44 37.68 -18.50
C ASP A 139 3.67 38.61 -18.33
N HIS A 140 4.31 38.55 -17.16
CA HIS A 140 5.49 39.34 -16.83
C HIS A 140 6.81 38.56 -16.99
N ILE A 141 6.81 37.32 -17.46
CA ILE A 141 8.02 36.51 -17.70
C ILE A 141 8.00 35.98 -19.15
N ASN A 142 8.62 36.74 -20.07
CA ASN A 142 8.42 36.55 -21.52
C ASN A 142 9.59 35.89 -22.26
N THR A 143 10.71 35.52 -21.61
CA THR A 143 11.83 34.83 -22.29
C THR A 143 12.56 33.82 -21.42
N GLU A 144 13.14 32.77 -22.02
CA GLU A 144 14.03 31.78 -21.36
C GLU A 144 15.28 32.40 -20.70
N LYS A 145 15.54 33.70 -20.92
CA LYS A 145 16.70 34.43 -20.38
C LYS A 145 16.40 35.19 -19.09
N GLU A 146 15.13 35.44 -18.76
CA GLU A 146 14.76 36.19 -17.56
C GLU A 146 14.72 35.29 -16.33
N LYS A 147 15.53 35.60 -15.32
CA LYS A 147 15.52 34.89 -14.03
C LYS A 147 14.70 35.70 -13.03
N SER A 148 13.60 35.13 -12.56
CA SER A 148 12.78 35.71 -11.49
C SER A 148 12.89 34.94 -10.18
N ILE A 149 12.51 35.58 -9.08
CA ILE A 149 12.39 34.95 -7.77
C ILE A 149 11.35 35.64 -6.88
N ILE A 150 10.74 34.87 -5.97
CA ILE A 150 9.85 35.40 -4.94
C ILE A 150 10.66 35.91 -3.75
N VAL A 151 10.23 37.01 -3.14
CA VAL A 151 10.81 37.59 -1.92
C VAL A 151 9.73 37.71 -0.85
N THR A 152 10.01 37.22 0.34
CA THR A 152 9.08 37.28 1.48
C THR A 152 9.78 37.79 2.74
N SER A 153 8.98 38.25 3.72
CA SER A 153 9.48 38.62 5.05
C SER A 153 10.10 37.43 5.78
N GLY A 154 9.53 36.23 5.64
CA GLY A 154 10.02 35.03 6.32
C GLY A 154 9.68 33.73 5.60
N ASN A 155 9.89 32.60 6.28
CA ASN A 155 9.53 31.29 5.72
C ASN A 155 8.03 30.98 5.86
N TRP A 156 7.25 31.81 6.56
CA TRP A 156 5.87 31.47 6.90
C TRP A 156 4.96 31.52 5.67
N ASP A 157 5.13 32.51 4.80
CA ASP A 157 4.31 32.71 3.59
C ASP A 157 4.40 31.51 2.63
N ILE A 158 5.56 31.32 2.00
CA ILE A 158 5.77 30.24 1.03
C ILE A 158 6.01 28.89 1.71
N GLY A 159 6.85 28.87 2.76
CA GLY A 159 7.29 27.62 3.40
C GLY A 159 6.28 27.00 4.36
N ASN A 160 5.15 27.66 4.65
CA ASN A 160 4.11 27.15 5.54
C ASN A 160 2.69 27.40 5.00
N ILE A 161 2.18 28.64 5.03
CA ILE A 161 0.75 28.90 4.78
C ILE A 161 0.34 28.60 3.33
N PHE A 162 1.16 28.97 2.33
CA PHE A 162 0.92 28.63 0.92
C PHE A 162 0.83 27.12 0.70
N VAL A 163 1.75 26.36 1.29
CA VAL A 163 1.78 24.89 1.19
C VAL A 163 0.56 24.27 1.87
N GLU A 164 0.16 24.77 3.04
CA GLU A 164 -1.06 24.27 3.71
C GLU A 164 -2.33 24.65 2.94
N GLN A 165 -2.39 25.85 2.36
CA GLN A 165 -3.52 26.29 1.55
C GLN A 165 -3.68 25.44 0.28
N CYS A 166 -2.59 25.13 -0.43
CA CYS A 166 -2.64 24.29 -1.63
C CYS A 166 -3.16 22.87 -1.32
N LYS A 167 -2.95 22.35 -0.10
CA LYS A 167 -3.48 21.03 0.31
C LYS A 167 -5.00 20.99 0.42
N LEU A 168 -5.67 22.15 0.53
CA LEU A 168 -7.13 22.23 0.54
C LEU A 168 -7.73 22.08 -0.86
N PHE A 169 -6.92 22.21 -1.92
CA PHE A 169 -7.36 22.20 -3.31
C PHE A 169 -6.58 21.18 -4.17
N PRO A 170 -6.52 19.89 -3.78
CA PRO A 170 -5.64 18.93 -4.42
C PRO A 170 -6.02 18.57 -5.87
N SER A 171 -7.28 18.82 -6.25
CA SER A 171 -7.80 18.56 -7.59
C SER A 171 -7.64 19.75 -8.56
N THR A 172 -7.39 20.96 -8.06
CA THR A 172 -7.38 22.19 -8.89
C THR A 172 -6.03 22.91 -8.91
N ILE A 173 -5.16 22.71 -7.90
CA ILE A 173 -3.89 23.42 -7.79
C ILE A 173 -2.69 22.49 -7.99
N THR A 174 -1.84 22.86 -8.95
CA THR A 174 -0.46 22.34 -9.08
C THR A 174 0.51 23.46 -8.75
N ILE A 175 1.48 23.21 -7.84
CA ILE A 175 2.46 24.22 -7.43
C ILE A 175 3.51 24.38 -8.56
N PRO A 176 3.62 25.56 -9.18
CA PRO A 176 4.58 25.80 -10.25
C PRO A 176 6.01 25.97 -9.70
N GLU A 177 7.02 25.66 -10.51
CA GLU A 177 8.43 25.64 -10.07
C GLU A 177 8.90 26.97 -9.49
N PHE A 178 8.42 28.10 -10.00
CA PHE A 178 8.80 29.43 -9.50
C PHE A 178 8.34 29.70 -8.06
N MET A 179 7.29 29.00 -7.59
CA MET A 179 6.83 29.06 -6.18
C MET A 179 7.70 28.21 -5.24
N CYS A 180 8.59 27.36 -5.77
CA CYS A 180 9.40 26.45 -4.97
C CYS A 180 10.71 27.06 -4.47
N THR A 181 11.12 28.24 -4.93
CA THR A 181 12.38 28.88 -4.52
C THR A 181 12.13 30.35 -4.19
N TRP A 182 12.59 30.81 -3.03
CA TRP A 182 12.37 32.19 -2.59
C TRP A 182 13.51 32.76 -1.75
N ILE A 183 13.46 34.07 -1.58
CA ILE A 183 14.32 34.86 -0.70
C ILE A 183 13.55 35.18 0.57
N ASN A 184 14.10 34.77 1.70
CA ASN A 184 13.70 35.24 3.02
C ASN A 184 14.54 36.47 3.37
N ILE A 185 13.92 37.64 3.34
CA ILE A 185 14.64 38.92 3.50
C ILE A 185 15.27 39.05 4.89
N LYS A 186 14.72 38.43 5.94
CA LYS A 186 15.32 38.46 7.29
C LYS A 186 16.67 37.75 7.34
N LYS A 187 16.87 36.71 6.54
CA LYS A 187 18.19 36.06 6.41
C LYS A 187 19.20 36.99 5.73
N LEU A 188 18.83 37.63 4.62
CA LEU A 188 19.70 38.58 3.94
C LEU A 188 20.00 39.81 4.83
N PHE A 189 19.00 40.27 5.58
CA PHE A 189 19.15 41.31 6.58
C PHE A 189 20.18 40.92 7.64
N ALA A 190 20.07 39.72 8.21
CA ALA A 190 21.01 39.24 9.21
C ALA A 190 22.45 39.14 8.68
N LEU A 191 22.62 38.69 7.43
CA LEU A 191 23.92 38.61 6.78
C LEU A 191 24.53 39.99 6.51
N THR A 192 23.69 40.98 6.21
CA THR A 192 24.14 42.35 5.88
C THR A 192 24.37 43.21 7.13
N MET A 193 23.53 43.02 8.16
CA MET A 193 23.48 43.88 9.36
C MET A 193 24.08 43.22 10.61
N GLY A 194 24.45 41.93 10.54
CA GLY A 194 25.02 41.18 11.66
C GLY A 194 24.04 40.76 12.75
N GLN A 195 22.74 41.07 12.62
CA GLN A 195 21.71 40.73 13.60
C GLN A 195 20.44 40.22 12.92
N TYR A 196 19.92 39.08 13.39
CA TYR A 196 18.66 38.54 12.91
C TYR A 196 17.47 39.36 13.45
N PRO A 197 16.60 39.91 12.58
CA PRO A 197 15.53 40.79 13.00
C PRO A 197 14.29 40.02 13.50
N LEU A 198 13.51 40.67 14.37
CA LEU A 198 12.26 40.07 14.91
C LEU A 198 11.10 40.10 13.90
N GLY A 199 11.08 41.07 12.98
CA GLY A 199 9.97 41.33 12.07
C GLY A 199 10.22 42.56 11.20
N ILE A 200 9.26 42.88 10.31
CA ILE A 200 9.35 44.03 9.40
C ILE A 200 9.58 45.33 10.17
N LYS A 201 8.77 45.59 11.21
CA LYS A 201 8.91 46.76 12.09
C LYS A 201 10.32 46.90 12.70
N ASN A 202 10.95 45.78 13.05
CA ASN A 202 12.32 45.80 13.58
C ASN A 202 13.35 46.09 12.48
N MET A 203 13.21 45.52 11.28
CA MET A 203 14.09 45.82 10.14
C MET A 203 14.01 47.29 9.72
N LEU A 204 12.81 47.86 9.66
CA LEU A 204 12.59 49.28 9.36
C LEU A 204 13.25 50.18 10.40
N LYS A 205 13.04 49.90 11.69
CA LYS A 205 13.66 50.65 12.79
C LYS A 205 15.19 50.59 12.71
N THR A 206 15.77 49.41 12.47
CA THR A 206 17.22 49.24 12.40
C THR A 206 17.84 49.93 11.19
N THR A 207 17.09 50.10 10.10
CA THR A 207 17.54 50.82 8.90
C THR A 207 17.20 52.31 8.91
N ASN A 208 16.59 52.82 10.00
CA ASN A 208 16.04 54.18 10.08
C ASN A 208 15.03 54.50 8.95
N SER A 209 14.31 53.49 8.47
CA SER A 209 13.28 53.65 7.44
C SER A 209 11.93 53.95 8.08
N LYS A 210 11.15 54.84 7.46
CA LYS A 210 9.78 55.12 7.89
C LYS A 210 8.87 53.95 7.49
N GLN A 211 8.06 53.47 8.42
CA GLN A 211 7.00 52.49 8.11
C GLN A 211 5.97 53.13 7.17
N ILE A 212 5.61 52.40 6.12
CA ILE A 212 4.55 52.77 5.19
C ILE A 212 3.36 51.87 5.50
N GLY A 213 2.18 52.46 5.66
CA GLY A 213 0.96 51.71 5.94
C GLY A 213 0.95 50.97 7.29
N ASN A 214 0.10 49.95 7.38
CA ASN A 214 -0.10 49.14 8.57
C ASN A 214 0.65 47.80 8.45
N ILE A 215 1.31 47.39 9.53
CA ILE A 215 1.86 46.02 9.62
C ILE A 215 0.68 45.05 9.79
N HIS A 216 0.77 43.88 9.16
CA HIS A 216 -0.32 42.90 9.00
C HIS A 216 -1.38 43.27 7.96
N CYS A 217 -1.07 44.25 7.10
CA CYS A 217 -1.75 44.42 5.83
C CYS A 217 -0.76 43.95 4.76
N GLY A 218 -1.08 42.86 4.06
CA GLY A 218 -0.10 42.17 3.23
C GLY A 218 0.49 43.06 2.14
N ILE A 219 -0.32 43.95 1.54
CA ILE A 219 0.17 44.87 0.51
C ILE A 219 1.11 45.95 1.08
N ASP A 220 0.80 46.49 2.27
CA ASP A 220 1.66 47.45 2.96
C ASP A 220 2.98 46.80 3.39
N ASP A 221 2.92 45.54 3.83
CA ASP A 221 4.10 44.76 4.18
C ASP A 221 4.98 44.45 2.97
N CYS A 222 4.40 44.21 1.78
CA CYS A 222 5.17 44.13 0.53
C CYS A 222 5.95 45.43 0.24
N VAL A 223 5.32 46.61 0.41
CA VAL A 223 5.99 47.92 0.23
C VAL A 223 7.12 48.12 1.24
N ASN A 224 6.90 47.71 2.50
CA ASN A 224 7.92 47.78 3.53
C ASN A 224 9.09 46.81 3.25
N ILE A 225 8.83 45.61 2.71
CA ILE A 225 9.87 44.66 2.28
C ILE A 225 10.71 45.28 1.15
N ILE A 226 10.10 45.93 0.15
CA ILE A 226 10.82 46.63 -0.92
C ILE A 226 11.70 47.75 -0.35
N THR A 227 11.21 48.51 0.63
CA THR A 227 11.98 49.54 1.33
C THR A 227 13.22 48.95 1.99
N ILE A 228 13.07 47.79 2.65
CA ILE A 228 14.19 47.06 3.26
C ILE A 228 15.16 46.52 2.18
N MET A 229 14.65 45.99 1.06
CA MET A 229 15.47 45.56 -0.06
C MET A 229 16.35 46.72 -0.57
N ASN A 230 15.81 47.92 -0.75
CA ASN A 230 16.59 49.09 -1.16
C ASN A 230 17.70 49.43 -0.14
N GLN A 231 17.41 49.36 1.16
CA GLN A 231 18.42 49.58 2.21
C GLN A 231 19.53 48.52 2.20
N LEU A 232 19.19 47.26 1.94
CA LEU A 232 20.18 46.18 1.84
C LEU A 232 21.00 46.29 0.56
N LEU A 233 20.38 46.68 -0.55
CA LEU A 233 21.06 46.91 -1.83
C LEU A 233 22.13 47.99 -1.70
N GLN A 234 21.80 49.14 -1.08
CA GLN A 234 22.74 50.23 -0.80
C GLN A 234 23.94 49.80 0.07
N ARG A 235 23.80 48.70 0.80
CA ARG A 235 24.86 48.09 1.63
C ARG A 235 25.59 46.94 0.93
N GLY A 236 25.40 46.79 -0.39
CA GLY A 236 26.07 45.79 -1.21
C GLY A 236 25.50 44.38 -1.09
N CYS A 237 24.25 44.22 -0.63
CA CYS A 237 23.61 42.91 -0.52
C CYS A 237 23.38 42.28 -1.91
N VAL A 238 23.65 40.99 -2.03
CA VAL A 238 23.32 40.18 -3.20
C VAL A 238 22.07 39.36 -2.89
N PHE A 239 21.01 39.57 -3.66
CA PHE A 239 19.70 38.96 -3.48
C PHE A 239 19.67 37.56 -4.09
N GLN A 240 20.37 36.64 -3.44
CA GLN A 240 20.38 35.22 -3.79
C GLN A 240 19.28 34.45 -3.07
N ALA A 241 18.78 33.37 -3.69
CA ALA A 241 17.83 32.45 -3.07
C ALA A 241 18.35 31.96 -1.70
N THR A 242 17.51 32.07 -0.67
CA THR A 242 17.88 31.63 0.69
C THR A 242 17.21 30.32 1.09
N ASN A 243 16.18 29.94 0.35
CA ASN A 243 15.30 28.82 0.63
C ASN A 243 14.83 28.21 -0.70
N LYS A 244 14.73 26.89 -0.71
CA LYS A 244 14.14 26.11 -1.79
C LYS A 244 13.37 24.96 -1.18
N ILE A 245 12.19 24.68 -1.71
CA ILE A 245 11.52 23.41 -1.53
C ILE A 245 12.17 22.44 -2.54
N THR A 246 12.98 21.51 -2.04
CA THR A 246 13.55 20.44 -2.86
C THR A 246 12.42 19.56 -3.40
N SER A 247 12.46 19.24 -4.70
CA SER A 247 11.50 18.38 -5.43
C SER A 247 11.40 16.92 -4.94
N CYS A 248 11.88 16.63 -3.73
CA CYS A 248 11.53 15.44 -2.95
C CYS A 248 10.33 15.65 -2.00
N SER A 249 9.64 16.80 -2.04
CA SER A 249 8.61 17.10 -1.03
C SER A 249 7.33 17.78 -1.54
N ILE A 250 7.16 17.95 -2.85
CA ILE A 250 5.86 18.32 -3.44
C ILE A 250 5.61 17.41 -4.66
N LYS A 251 5.43 16.13 -4.37
CA LYS A 251 4.38 15.36 -5.04
C LYS A 251 3.13 15.55 -4.18
N MET A 252 1.96 15.58 -4.81
CA MET A 252 0.70 15.23 -4.15
C MET A 252 0.83 13.80 -3.60
N ASP A 253 1.50 13.64 -2.45
CA ASP A 253 1.32 12.53 -1.53
C ASP A 253 2.05 12.83 -0.21
N ASN A 254 1.31 12.91 0.88
CA ASN A 254 1.79 13.34 2.18
C ASN A 254 2.22 12.12 3.00
N THR A 255 3.28 11.42 2.56
CA THR A 255 3.84 10.24 3.26
C THR A 255 5.37 10.24 3.32
N GLN A 256 5.96 11.21 4.02
CA GLN A 256 7.31 11.04 4.60
C GLN A 256 7.25 11.45 6.09
N GLY A 257 7.27 10.55 7.09
CA GLY A 257 7.41 9.09 7.10
C GLY A 257 6.24 8.38 7.75
N ARG A 258 5.15 8.25 7.00
CA ARG A 258 4.12 7.23 7.23
C ARG A 258 4.08 6.36 5.98
N TRP A 259 4.07 5.04 6.14
CA TRP A 259 3.82 4.13 5.04
C TRP A 259 2.48 4.50 4.36
N PRO A 260 2.34 4.35 3.02
CA PRO A 260 1.08 4.60 2.32
C PRO A 260 -0.11 4.04 3.07
N GLU A 261 -1.18 4.79 3.30
CA GLU A 261 -2.25 4.31 4.17
C GLU A 261 -3.01 3.13 3.55
N ASN A 262 -3.49 2.23 4.40
CA ASN A 262 -4.38 1.13 4.02
C ASN A 262 -3.85 0.27 2.86
N VAL A 263 -2.56 -0.11 2.91
CA VAL A 263 -1.95 -0.96 1.90
C VAL A 263 -2.50 -2.39 1.98
N GLY A 264 -2.92 -2.91 0.83
CA GLY A 264 -3.54 -4.23 0.77
C GLY A 264 -4.01 -4.62 -0.62
N ILE A 265 -4.99 -5.50 -0.69
CA ILE A 265 -5.52 -6.07 -1.93
C ILE A 265 -6.63 -5.18 -2.50
N LEU A 266 -6.38 -4.63 -3.69
CA LEU A 266 -7.32 -3.83 -4.48
C LEU A 266 -8.26 -4.68 -5.34
N ALA A 267 -7.75 -5.78 -5.90
CA ALA A 267 -8.51 -6.71 -6.72
C ALA A 267 -7.92 -8.12 -6.64
N LEU A 268 -8.78 -9.12 -6.90
CA LEU A 268 -8.46 -10.54 -6.93
C LEU A 268 -8.97 -11.13 -8.24
N GLU A 269 -8.19 -11.99 -8.86
CA GLU A 269 -8.62 -12.85 -9.97
C GLU A 269 -8.18 -14.28 -9.67
N ILE A 270 -9.09 -15.25 -9.87
CA ILE A 270 -8.80 -16.67 -9.71
C ILE A 270 -8.97 -17.38 -11.05
N VAL A 271 -7.99 -18.21 -11.40
CA VAL A 271 -8.02 -19.09 -12.55
C VAL A 271 -8.00 -20.52 -12.05
N VAL A 272 -8.94 -21.31 -12.55
CA VAL A 272 -9.06 -22.75 -12.31
C VAL A 272 -9.10 -23.42 -13.68
N PRO A 273 -8.39 -24.56 -13.88
CA PRO A 273 -8.50 -25.32 -15.12
C PRO A 273 -9.94 -25.67 -15.46
N SER A 274 -10.22 -25.82 -16.75
CA SER A 274 -11.56 -26.13 -17.23
C SER A 274 -11.98 -27.57 -16.97
N MET A 275 -11.10 -28.43 -16.47
CA MET A 275 -11.38 -29.86 -16.23
C MET A 275 -11.35 -30.18 -14.72
N TYR A 276 -12.20 -31.10 -14.29
CA TYR A 276 -12.18 -31.65 -12.93
C TYR A 276 -12.61 -33.12 -12.90
N VAL A 277 -12.19 -33.85 -11.87
CA VAL A 277 -12.69 -35.19 -11.54
C VAL A 277 -13.53 -35.13 -10.26
N ASN A 278 -14.67 -35.84 -10.21
CA ASN A 278 -15.46 -35.97 -8.99
C ASN A 278 -14.77 -36.89 -7.99
N GLN A 279 -14.77 -36.50 -6.73
CA GLN A 279 -14.23 -37.33 -5.66
C GLN A 279 -15.05 -38.59 -5.43
N THR A 280 -16.37 -38.55 -5.62
CA THR A 280 -17.24 -39.74 -5.52
C THR A 280 -16.88 -40.80 -6.57
N ASP A 281 -16.59 -40.37 -7.80
CA ASP A 281 -16.21 -41.28 -8.88
C ASP A 281 -14.82 -41.87 -8.62
N LEU A 282 -13.91 -41.04 -8.09
CA LEU A 282 -12.57 -41.47 -7.69
C LEU A 282 -12.60 -42.45 -6.50
N GLU A 283 -13.54 -42.31 -5.55
CA GLU A 283 -13.74 -43.28 -4.46
C GLU A 283 -14.07 -44.68 -5.01
N LEU A 284 -14.96 -44.73 -6.01
CA LEU A 284 -15.36 -45.97 -6.68
C LEU A 284 -14.19 -46.58 -7.47
N HIS A 285 -13.50 -45.76 -8.27
CA HIS A 285 -12.35 -46.18 -9.08
C HIS A 285 -11.20 -46.72 -8.23
N ASP A 286 -10.89 -46.06 -7.11
CA ASP A 286 -9.80 -46.47 -6.22
C ASP A 286 -10.17 -47.66 -5.30
N GLY A 287 -11.42 -48.14 -5.36
CA GLY A 287 -11.91 -49.24 -4.53
C GLY A 287 -11.94 -48.93 -3.04
N VAL A 288 -12.16 -47.66 -2.67
CA VAL A 288 -12.21 -47.22 -1.28
C VAL A 288 -13.65 -47.08 -0.77
N SER A 289 -13.83 -47.03 0.55
CA SER A 289 -15.16 -46.86 1.14
C SER A 289 -15.81 -45.53 0.74
N LYS A 290 -17.11 -45.55 0.43
CA LYS A 290 -17.91 -44.34 0.21
C LYS A 290 -17.71 -43.33 1.34
N GLY A 291 -17.46 -42.08 0.99
CA GLY A 291 -17.20 -41.02 1.95
C GLY A 291 -15.72 -40.85 2.33
N LYS A 292 -14.80 -41.72 1.91
CA LYS A 292 -13.37 -41.60 2.28
C LYS A 292 -12.78 -40.26 1.81
N TYR A 293 -13.13 -39.79 0.62
CA TYR A 293 -12.64 -38.54 0.06
C TYR A 293 -13.65 -37.41 0.32
N THR A 294 -14.93 -37.66 0.08
CA THR A 294 -15.99 -36.65 0.22
C THR A 294 -16.25 -36.22 1.67
N ILE A 295 -16.10 -37.12 2.64
CA ILE A 295 -16.28 -36.84 4.08
C ILE A 295 -14.93 -36.87 4.80
N GLY A 296 -14.11 -37.90 4.54
CA GLY A 296 -12.83 -38.13 5.21
C GLY A 296 -11.78 -37.08 4.88
N LEU A 297 -11.66 -36.68 3.60
CA LEU A 297 -10.86 -35.53 3.18
C LEU A 297 -11.68 -34.24 3.15
N GLY A 298 -12.99 -34.35 2.94
CA GLY A 298 -13.88 -33.19 2.80
C GLY A 298 -13.70 -32.49 1.46
N GLN A 299 -13.54 -33.25 0.38
CA GLN A 299 -13.33 -32.76 -1.00
C GLN A 299 -14.49 -33.20 -1.91
N GLU A 300 -14.95 -32.36 -2.81
CA GLU A 300 -16.06 -32.67 -3.73
C GLU A 300 -15.56 -32.91 -5.16
N ARG A 301 -14.72 -31.99 -5.66
CA ARG A 301 -14.19 -32.00 -7.02
C ARG A 301 -12.71 -31.61 -6.98
N MET A 302 -11.91 -32.20 -7.84
CA MET A 302 -10.48 -31.91 -7.97
C MET A 302 -10.17 -31.39 -9.36
N ALA A 303 -9.67 -30.16 -9.46
CA ALA A 303 -9.30 -29.54 -10.73
C ALA A 303 -8.01 -30.17 -11.28
N LEU A 304 -7.95 -30.31 -12.60
CA LEU A 304 -6.81 -30.90 -13.29
C LEU A 304 -6.42 -30.08 -14.53
N CYS A 305 -5.12 -29.90 -14.72
CA CYS A 305 -4.56 -29.35 -15.95
C CYS A 305 -4.39 -30.45 -16.99
N SER A 306 -4.79 -30.18 -18.22
CA SER A 306 -4.37 -30.99 -19.37
C SER A 306 -2.89 -30.76 -19.71
N ASP A 307 -2.38 -31.41 -20.76
CA ASP A 307 -1.02 -31.16 -21.27
C ASP A 307 -0.83 -29.77 -21.92
N ARG A 308 -1.94 -29.05 -22.15
CA ARG A 308 -1.97 -27.66 -22.63
C ARG A 308 -1.74 -26.64 -21.52
N GLU A 309 -1.86 -27.02 -20.25
CA GLU A 309 -1.79 -26.10 -19.11
C GLU A 309 -0.62 -26.45 -18.18
N ASP A 310 0.19 -25.42 -17.89
CA ASP A 310 1.23 -25.47 -16.87
C ASP A 310 1.12 -24.26 -15.95
N VAL A 311 1.97 -24.20 -14.92
CA VAL A 311 1.94 -23.10 -13.95
C VAL A 311 2.17 -21.73 -14.61
N VAL A 312 2.92 -21.66 -15.71
CA VAL A 312 3.17 -20.40 -16.43
C VAL A 312 1.91 -19.97 -17.17
N SER A 313 1.23 -20.91 -17.85
CA SER A 313 0.00 -20.59 -18.57
C SER A 313 -1.12 -20.19 -17.60
N LEU A 314 -1.20 -20.80 -16.42
CA LEU A 314 -2.09 -20.38 -15.34
C LEU A 314 -1.77 -18.95 -14.86
N CYS A 315 -0.48 -18.64 -14.63
CA CYS A 315 -0.04 -17.29 -14.25
C CYS A 315 -0.32 -16.24 -15.32
N LEU A 316 -0.03 -16.54 -16.60
CA LEU A 316 -0.30 -15.65 -17.73
C LEU A 316 -1.80 -15.35 -17.85
N THR A 317 -2.63 -16.38 -17.69
CA THR A 317 -4.09 -16.25 -17.68
C THR A 317 -4.55 -15.37 -16.52
N ALA A 318 -4.09 -15.65 -15.30
CA ALA A 318 -4.53 -14.91 -14.12
C ALA A 318 -4.15 -13.42 -14.18
N VAL A 319 -2.93 -13.10 -14.60
CA VAL A 319 -2.48 -11.70 -14.75
C VAL A 319 -3.23 -11.00 -15.89
N SER A 320 -3.34 -11.62 -17.06
CA SER A 320 -4.01 -11.00 -18.21
C SER A 320 -5.50 -10.71 -17.94
N LEU A 321 -6.20 -11.64 -17.28
CA LEU A 321 -7.60 -11.44 -16.86
C LEU A 321 -7.73 -10.37 -15.78
N LEU A 322 -6.86 -10.38 -14.76
CA LEU A 322 -6.86 -9.35 -13.71
C LEU A 322 -6.71 -7.95 -14.32
N MET A 323 -5.75 -7.77 -15.23
CA MET A 323 -5.51 -6.48 -15.91
C MET A 323 -6.69 -6.07 -16.79
N LYS A 324 -7.24 -7.02 -17.58
CA LYS A 324 -8.41 -6.80 -18.44
C LYS A 324 -9.64 -6.38 -17.63
N ARG A 325 -9.96 -7.08 -16.55
CA ARG A 325 -11.15 -6.83 -15.72
C ARG A 325 -11.05 -5.55 -14.89
N THR A 326 -9.87 -5.27 -14.33
CA THR A 326 -9.63 -4.03 -13.58
C THR A 326 -9.42 -2.82 -14.48
N LYS A 327 -9.23 -3.04 -15.79
CA LYS A 327 -8.84 -2.00 -16.77
C LYS A 327 -7.56 -1.28 -16.36
N THR A 328 -6.66 -1.97 -15.68
CA THR A 328 -5.38 -1.42 -15.23
C THR A 328 -4.37 -1.49 -16.38
N SER A 329 -3.63 -0.40 -16.60
CA SER A 329 -2.52 -0.40 -17.56
C SER A 329 -1.30 -1.12 -16.99
N TYR A 330 -0.62 -1.92 -17.82
CA TYR A 330 0.67 -2.52 -17.46
C TYR A 330 1.76 -1.48 -17.11
N SER A 331 1.63 -0.24 -17.59
CA SER A 331 2.50 0.88 -17.21
C SER A 331 2.40 1.27 -15.72
N ASN A 332 1.25 0.96 -15.09
CA ASN A 332 0.96 1.33 -13.70
C ASN A 332 1.46 0.30 -12.68
N ILE A 333 2.21 -0.71 -13.12
CA ILE A 333 2.73 -1.78 -12.27
C ILE A 333 4.24 -1.55 -12.05
N GLY A 334 4.66 -1.43 -10.79
CA GLY A 334 6.06 -1.27 -10.41
C GLY A 334 6.69 -2.55 -9.87
N ARG A 335 5.87 -3.52 -9.46
CA ARG A 335 6.33 -4.81 -8.95
C ARG A 335 5.43 -5.95 -9.42
N LEU A 336 6.03 -7.08 -9.79
CA LEU A 336 5.38 -8.34 -10.10
C LEU A 336 6.19 -9.47 -9.45
N GLU A 337 5.56 -10.24 -8.57
CA GLU A 337 6.18 -11.37 -7.87
C GLU A 337 5.31 -12.63 -7.92
N VAL A 338 5.93 -13.79 -8.13
CA VAL A 338 5.24 -15.08 -8.25
C VAL A 338 5.57 -15.95 -7.05
N GLY A 339 4.56 -16.46 -6.36
CA GLY A 339 4.70 -17.52 -5.38
C GLY A 339 4.32 -18.86 -6.00
N THR A 340 5.25 -19.81 -6.01
CA THR A 340 4.98 -21.15 -6.53
C THR A 340 5.93 -22.17 -5.90
N GLU A 341 5.49 -23.43 -5.85
CA GLU A 341 6.34 -24.59 -5.60
C GLU A 341 6.32 -25.58 -6.78
N THR A 342 5.83 -25.15 -7.95
CA THR A 342 5.80 -25.92 -9.19
C THR A 342 6.93 -25.44 -10.10
N PRO A 343 8.18 -25.90 -9.91
CA PRO A 343 9.30 -25.45 -10.72
C PRO A 343 9.17 -25.97 -12.15
N ILE A 344 9.49 -25.12 -13.13
CA ILE A 344 9.63 -25.50 -14.54
C ILE A 344 11.03 -25.24 -15.09
N ASP A 345 11.81 -24.41 -14.39
CA ASP A 345 13.21 -24.09 -14.66
C ASP A 345 13.89 -23.84 -13.30
N LYS A 346 15.16 -24.19 -13.17
CA LYS A 346 15.94 -24.07 -11.92
C LYS A 346 16.57 -22.69 -11.72
N SER A 347 16.50 -21.84 -12.74
CA SER A 347 17.16 -20.53 -12.80
C SER A 347 16.22 -19.43 -13.30
N LYS A 348 15.50 -19.68 -14.40
CA LYS A 348 14.62 -18.72 -15.02
C LYS A 348 13.29 -18.67 -14.29
N SER A 349 13.03 -17.55 -13.62
CA SER A 349 11.77 -17.31 -12.91
C SER A 349 10.57 -17.28 -13.84
N ILE A 350 9.43 -17.76 -13.37
CA ILE A 350 8.11 -17.59 -14.00
C ILE A 350 7.82 -16.10 -14.15
N LYS A 351 8.15 -15.25 -13.16
CA LYS A 351 8.07 -13.79 -13.29
C LYS A 351 8.67 -13.29 -14.61
N SER A 352 9.86 -13.78 -14.97
CA SER A 352 10.54 -13.34 -16.21
C SER A 352 9.82 -13.81 -17.48
N MET A 353 9.03 -14.88 -17.41
CA MET A 353 8.15 -15.31 -18.50
C MET A 353 6.88 -14.44 -18.58
N LEU A 354 6.36 -13.99 -17.44
CA LEU A 354 5.21 -13.08 -17.38
C LEU A 354 5.50 -11.68 -17.91
N MET A 355 6.77 -11.26 -17.92
CA MET A 355 7.17 -9.96 -18.48
C MET A 355 6.74 -9.77 -19.94
N ARG A 356 6.47 -10.86 -20.68
CA ARG A 356 5.89 -10.79 -22.02
C ARG A 356 4.55 -10.06 -22.11
N LEU A 357 3.78 -10.04 -21.03
CA LEU A 357 2.52 -9.30 -20.95
C LEU A 357 2.74 -7.78 -20.92
N PHE A 358 3.96 -7.35 -20.59
CA PHE A 358 4.37 -5.95 -20.47
C PHE A 358 5.13 -5.44 -21.71
N ASP A 359 5.37 -6.31 -22.70
CA ASP A 359 6.24 -6.03 -23.85
C ASP A 359 5.89 -4.68 -24.50
N ASN A 360 6.93 -3.87 -24.73
CA ASN A 360 6.92 -2.52 -25.32
C ASN A 360 6.30 -1.37 -24.49
N CYS A 361 5.77 -1.61 -23.28
CA CYS A 361 5.18 -0.55 -22.47
C CYS A 361 5.85 -0.31 -21.10
N ASN A 362 6.41 -1.35 -20.44
CA ASN A 362 7.01 -1.20 -19.11
C ASN A 362 7.96 -2.36 -18.72
N ASN A 363 9.27 -2.11 -18.74
CA ASN A 363 10.28 -3.09 -18.33
C ASN A 363 10.89 -2.80 -16.94
N ASN A 364 10.53 -1.69 -16.31
CA ASN A 364 11.00 -1.33 -14.97
C ASN A 364 10.02 -1.90 -13.93
N VAL A 365 10.07 -3.21 -13.70
CA VAL A 365 9.15 -3.93 -12.80
C VAL A 365 9.93 -4.86 -11.88
N GLU A 366 9.99 -4.54 -10.59
CA GLU A 366 10.67 -5.34 -9.55
C GLU A 366 9.99 -6.68 -9.27
N GLY A 367 10.64 -7.55 -8.49
CA GLY A 367 10.12 -8.86 -8.05
C GLY A 367 10.64 -10.04 -8.88
N VAL A 368 10.57 -11.24 -8.31
CA VAL A 368 11.03 -12.52 -8.90
C VAL A 368 10.07 -13.65 -8.48
N ASP A 369 10.54 -14.89 -8.39
CA ASP A 369 9.77 -15.99 -7.80
C ASP A 369 10.17 -16.17 -6.34
N SER A 370 9.18 -16.49 -5.48
CA SER A 370 9.34 -16.80 -4.07
C SER A 370 8.83 -18.21 -3.79
N THR A 371 9.70 -19.09 -3.27
CA THR A 371 9.40 -20.51 -3.09
C THR A 371 9.74 -20.99 -1.68
N ASN A 372 8.73 -21.54 -0.99
CA ASN A 372 8.87 -22.50 0.09
C ASN A 372 7.55 -23.27 0.19
N ALA A 373 7.42 -24.38 -0.53
CA ALA A 373 6.18 -25.15 -0.63
C ALA A 373 4.95 -24.21 -0.80
N CYS A 374 3.85 -24.52 -0.13
CA CYS A 374 2.61 -23.74 -0.17
C CYS A 374 2.71 -22.32 0.45
N TYR A 375 3.84 -21.94 1.05
CA TYR A 375 4.04 -20.61 1.65
C TYR A 375 4.44 -19.53 0.63
N GLY A 376 4.95 -19.92 -0.55
CA GLY A 376 5.53 -19.00 -1.54
C GLY A 376 4.62 -17.82 -1.93
N GLY A 377 3.32 -18.06 -2.10
CA GLY A 377 2.33 -17.01 -2.40
C GLY A 377 2.17 -15.99 -1.28
N THR A 378 2.23 -16.43 -0.02
CA THR A 378 2.20 -15.54 1.14
C THR A 378 3.52 -14.77 1.30
N ALA A 379 4.67 -15.38 0.99
CA ALA A 379 5.95 -14.68 0.94
C ALA A 379 5.93 -13.56 -0.10
N ALA A 380 5.49 -13.85 -1.33
CA ALA A 380 5.37 -12.86 -2.40
C ALA A 380 4.38 -11.72 -2.05
N PHE A 381 3.25 -12.06 -1.39
CA PHE A 381 2.32 -11.08 -0.83
C PHE A 381 3.01 -10.15 0.15
N PHE A 382 3.72 -10.69 1.13
CA PHE A 382 4.42 -9.87 2.13
C PHE A 382 5.56 -9.04 1.56
N ASN A 383 6.34 -9.59 0.63
CA ASN A 383 7.41 -8.85 -0.04
C ASN A 383 6.85 -7.66 -0.83
N SER A 384 5.69 -7.83 -1.46
CA SER A 384 5.05 -6.77 -2.22
C SER A 384 4.41 -5.70 -1.35
N ILE A 385 3.79 -6.08 -0.22
CA ILE A 385 3.32 -5.12 0.79
C ILE A 385 4.51 -4.34 1.36
N ALA A 386 5.61 -5.02 1.72
CA ALA A 386 6.81 -4.36 2.22
C ALA A 386 7.43 -3.40 1.19
N TRP A 387 7.43 -3.76 -0.11
CA TRP A 387 7.86 -2.87 -1.18
C TRP A 387 6.98 -1.62 -1.27
N LEU A 388 5.65 -1.78 -1.26
CA LEU A 388 4.69 -0.66 -1.25
C LEU A 388 4.92 0.27 -0.05
N GLU A 389 5.33 -0.27 1.10
CA GLU A 389 5.59 0.49 2.33
C GLU A 389 7.03 1.01 2.47
N SER A 390 7.88 0.76 1.47
CA SER A 390 9.32 1.09 1.52
C SER A 390 9.65 2.42 0.84
N SER A 391 10.88 2.90 1.09
CA SER A 391 11.45 4.02 0.33
C SER A 391 11.71 3.72 -1.14
N ALA A 392 11.64 2.44 -1.56
CA ALA A 392 11.78 2.03 -2.95
C ALA A 392 10.45 2.08 -3.72
N TRP A 393 9.32 2.31 -3.03
CA TRP A 393 8.03 2.47 -3.69
C TRP A 393 8.04 3.71 -4.59
N ASP A 394 7.60 3.53 -5.84
CA ASP A 394 7.63 4.58 -6.87
C ASP A 394 6.24 5.14 -7.21
N GLY A 395 5.21 4.78 -6.42
CA GLY A 395 3.82 5.19 -6.60
C GLY A 395 2.98 4.22 -7.44
N ARG A 396 3.59 3.20 -8.06
CA ARG A 396 2.89 2.21 -8.89
C ARG A 396 2.33 1.05 -8.06
N LEU A 397 1.44 0.28 -8.66
CA LEU A 397 0.81 -0.89 -8.04
C LEU A 397 1.75 -2.11 -8.08
N ALA A 398 1.45 -3.09 -7.24
CA ALA A 398 2.13 -4.40 -7.27
C ALA A 398 1.15 -5.49 -7.69
N ILE A 399 1.65 -6.50 -8.40
CA ILE A 399 0.93 -7.74 -8.69
C ILE A 399 1.62 -8.89 -7.98
N VAL A 400 0.84 -9.72 -7.29
CA VAL A 400 1.29 -10.99 -6.75
C VAL A 400 0.50 -12.11 -7.40
N VAL A 401 1.19 -13.15 -7.85
CA VAL A 401 0.54 -14.34 -8.42
C VAL A 401 0.93 -15.55 -7.59
N ALA A 402 -0.03 -16.22 -6.97
CA ALA A 402 0.18 -17.52 -6.34
C ALA A 402 -0.38 -18.59 -7.28
N ALA A 403 0.41 -19.56 -7.71
CA ALA A 403 -0.04 -20.56 -8.68
C ALA A 403 0.72 -21.87 -8.58
N ASP A 404 0.00 -22.98 -8.73
CA ASP A 404 0.56 -24.31 -8.66
C ASP A 404 -0.27 -25.36 -9.39
N VAL A 405 0.39 -26.48 -9.70
CA VAL A 405 -0.24 -27.72 -10.17
C VAL A 405 0.14 -28.84 -9.20
N ALA A 406 -0.72 -29.07 -8.20
CA ALA A 406 -0.51 -30.07 -7.15
C ALA A 406 -0.81 -31.48 -7.66
N THR A 407 0.24 -32.27 -7.83
CA THR A 407 0.17 -33.62 -8.38
C THR A 407 0.91 -34.61 -7.49
N TYR A 408 0.36 -35.81 -7.35
CA TYR A 408 0.88 -36.86 -6.47
C TYR A 408 0.89 -38.20 -7.19
N ALA A 409 1.85 -39.04 -6.83
CA ALA A 409 1.91 -40.44 -7.25
C ALA A 409 0.65 -41.21 -6.84
N ARG A 410 0.42 -42.36 -7.47
CA ARG A 410 -0.72 -43.23 -7.14
C ARG A 410 -0.69 -43.61 -5.67
N GLY A 411 -1.81 -43.39 -4.97
CA GLY A 411 -1.92 -43.66 -3.54
C GLY A 411 -2.83 -42.65 -2.83
N GLY A 412 -2.85 -42.71 -1.49
CA GLY A 412 -3.79 -41.95 -0.67
C GLY A 412 -3.67 -40.42 -0.71
N ALA A 413 -2.58 -39.88 -1.28
CA ALA A 413 -2.37 -38.44 -1.47
C ALA A 413 -2.89 -37.92 -2.83
N ARG A 414 -3.09 -38.79 -3.83
CA ARG A 414 -3.61 -38.39 -5.15
C ARG A 414 -4.94 -37.63 -5.09
N PRO A 415 -5.92 -38.03 -4.27
CA PRO A 415 -7.19 -37.31 -4.15
C PRO A 415 -7.08 -35.93 -3.48
N THR A 416 -5.91 -35.54 -2.96
CA THR A 416 -5.68 -34.19 -2.38
C THR A 416 -4.99 -33.24 -3.35
N GLY A 417 -4.85 -33.61 -4.63
CA GLY A 417 -4.33 -32.73 -5.67
C GLY A 417 -5.25 -31.56 -6.00
N GLY A 418 -4.89 -30.83 -7.04
CA GLY A 418 -5.61 -29.66 -7.52
C GLY A 418 -4.71 -28.75 -8.34
N ALA A 419 -5.28 -27.73 -8.97
CA ALA A 419 -4.52 -26.77 -9.75
C ALA A 419 -5.26 -25.46 -9.88
N GLY A 420 -4.51 -24.36 -9.96
CA GLY A 420 -5.05 -23.04 -10.20
C GLY A 420 -4.06 -21.93 -9.88
N ALA A 421 -4.50 -20.71 -10.10
CA ALA A 421 -3.75 -19.49 -9.81
C ALA A 421 -4.67 -18.42 -9.21
N VAL A 422 -4.12 -17.61 -8.32
CA VAL A 422 -4.74 -16.38 -7.83
C VAL A 422 -3.78 -15.22 -8.08
N ALA A 423 -4.24 -14.24 -8.87
CA ALA A 423 -3.54 -12.97 -9.06
C ALA A 423 -4.18 -11.89 -8.18
N MET A 424 -3.34 -11.10 -7.53
CA MET A 424 -3.74 -10.05 -6.58
C MET A 424 -3.13 -8.73 -7.02
N LEU A 425 -3.98 -7.71 -7.22
CA LEU A 425 -3.53 -6.34 -7.44
C LEU A 425 -3.43 -5.66 -6.08
N LEU A 426 -2.26 -5.12 -5.75
CA LEU A 426 -1.96 -4.52 -4.45
C LEU A 426 -1.64 -3.04 -4.59
N GLY A 427 -2.03 -2.26 -3.58
CA GLY A 427 -1.75 -0.82 -3.52
C GLY A 427 -2.31 -0.14 -2.28
N PRO A 428 -2.14 1.19 -2.16
CA PRO A 428 -2.70 1.98 -1.08
C PRO A 428 -4.22 2.07 -1.15
N ASN A 429 -4.85 2.43 -0.03
CA ASN A 429 -6.30 2.63 0.06
C ASN A 429 -7.10 1.42 -0.44
N ALA A 430 -6.64 0.22 -0.08
CA ALA A 430 -7.26 -1.04 -0.46
C ALA A 430 -8.52 -1.33 0.39
N PRO A 431 -9.52 -2.01 -0.18
CA PRO A 431 -10.67 -2.51 0.57
C PRO A 431 -10.30 -3.69 1.49
N LEU A 432 -9.22 -4.42 1.20
CA LEU A 432 -8.73 -5.52 2.02
C LEU A 432 -7.32 -5.19 2.51
N VAL A 433 -7.21 -4.61 3.71
CA VAL A 433 -5.97 -4.03 4.24
C VAL A 433 -5.23 -5.04 5.09
N LEU A 434 -3.92 -5.19 4.89
CA LEU A 434 -3.10 -6.00 5.81
C LEU A 434 -2.98 -5.26 7.15
N ASP A 435 -3.34 -5.93 8.25
CA ASP A 435 -3.21 -5.33 9.57
C ASP A 435 -1.73 -5.20 9.97
N ARG A 436 -1.22 -3.97 9.90
CA ARG A 436 0.16 -3.64 10.30
C ARG A 436 0.47 -4.14 11.70
N GLU A 437 1.69 -4.67 11.85
CA GLU A 437 2.21 -5.26 13.10
C GLU A 437 1.52 -6.55 13.57
N LEU A 438 0.41 -6.96 12.93
CA LEU A 438 -0.35 -8.18 13.25
C LEU A 438 -0.02 -9.31 12.26
N ARG A 439 1.27 -9.60 12.13
CA ARG A 439 1.79 -10.79 11.45
C ARG A 439 2.70 -11.51 12.42
N ALA A 440 2.62 -12.83 12.51
CA ALA A 440 3.55 -13.64 13.28
C ALA A 440 3.96 -14.86 12.46
N SER A 441 5.23 -15.23 12.51
CA SER A 441 5.81 -16.29 11.69
C SER A 441 6.54 -17.30 12.55
N HIS A 442 6.51 -18.56 12.10
CA HIS A 442 7.29 -19.66 12.64
C HIS A 442 7.89 -20.43 11.47
N MET A 443 9.19 -20.68 11.55
CA MET A 443 9.98 -21.36 10.52
C MET A 443 10.90 -22.33 11.25
N ASP A 444 11.05 -23.53 10.71
CA ASP A 444 11.93 -24.56 11.26
C ASP A 444 12.43 -25.47 10.13
N ASN A 445 13.43 -26.32 10.41
CA ASN A 445 14.01 -27.27 9.47
C ASN A 445 13.40 -28.67 9.67
N THR A 446 12.62 -29.15 8.70
CA THR A 446 11.93 -30.44 8.75
C THR A 446 11.81 -31.08 7.36
N TYR A 447 11.71 -32.39 7.32
CA TYR A 447 11.49 -33.19 6.10
C TYR A 447 10.09 -33.81 6.10
N ASP A 448 9.07 -32.99 6.31
CA ASP A 448 7.69 -33.45 6.38
C ASP A 448 7.04 -33.62 5.00
N PHE A 449 7.35 -32.72 4.06
CA PHE A 449 7.03 -32.81 2.64
C PHE A 449 8.09 -32.03 1.86
N TYR A 450 8.66 -32.64 0.82
CA TYR A 450 9.72 -32.02 0.02
C TYR A 450 9.85 -32.69 -1.36
N LYS A 451 10.42 -31.95 -2.32
CA LYS A 451 10.68 -32.42 -3.70
C LYS A 451 12.18 -32.60 -3.92
N GLY A 452 12.74 -33.63 -3.30
CA GLY A 452 14.17 -33.93 -3.38
C GLY A 452 14.60 -34.61 -4.69
N ASP A 453 13.69 -35.36 -5.31
CA ASP A 453 13.92 -36.01 -6.60
C ASP A 453 13.52 -35.08 -7.75
N MET A 454 14.52 -34.64 -8.53
CA MET A 454 14.33 -33.73 -9.66
C MET A 454 13.85 -34.45 -10.94
N SER A 455 13.83 -35.78 -10.95
CA SER A 455 13.38 -36.58 -12.10
C SER A 455 11.86 -36.73 -12.18
N THR A 456 11.15 -36.43 -11.09
CA THR A 456 9.69 -36.46 -10.99
C THR A 456 9.15 -35.12 -10.49
N ASN A 457 7.86 -34.87 -10.72
CA ASN A 457 7.13 -33.76 -10.10
C ASN A 457 6.48 -34.15 -8.77
N TYR A 458 6.51 -35.43 -8.40
CA TYR A 458 5.87 -35.91 -7.17
C TYR A 458 6.72 -35.60 -5.93
N PRO A 459 6.08 -35.15 -4.83
CA PRO A 459 6.77 -34.92 -3.58
C PRO A 459 6.99 -36.22 -2.79
N ILE A 460 8.02 -36.23 -1.95
CA ILE A 460 8.18 -37.19 -0.85
C ILE A 460 7.41 -36.62 0.34
N VAL A 461 6.54 -37.44 0.96
CA VAL A 461 5.60 -36.97 1.98
C VAL A 461 5.57 -37.91 3.19
N GLU A 462 5.92 -37.38 4.35
CA GLU A 462 5.76 -38.03 5.65
C GLU A 462 4.45 -37.54 6.31
N GLY A 463 3.32 -38.11 5.89
CA GLY A 463 1.99 -37.55 6.20
C GLY A 463 1.71 -37.30 7.69
N LYS A 464 2.14 -38.19 8.58
CA LYS A 464 2.00 -37.99 10.05
C LYS A 464 2.86 -36.83 10.56
N VAL A 465 4.09 -36.72 10.06
CA VAL A 465 5.03 -35.65 10.42
C VAL A 465 4.50 -34.31 9.90
N SER A 466 3.99 -34.27 8.67
CA SER A 466 3.42 -33.05 8.06
C SER A 466 2.22 -32.51 8.83
N ILE A 467 1.32 -33.39 9.28
CA ILE A 467 0.22 -32.99 10.16
C ILE A 467 0.77 -32.42 11.48
N ARG A 468 1.74 -33.09 12.12
CA ARG A 468 2.34 -32.58 13.38
C ARG A 468 2.96 -31.19 13.19
N CYS A 469 3.79 -31.01 12.16
CA CYS A 469 4.41 -29.73 11.81
C CYS A 469 3.35 -28.65 11.57
N TYR A 470 2.25 -28.97 10.89
CA TYR A 470 1.12 -28.05 10.67
C TYR A 470 0.55 -27.49 11.96
N PHE A 471 0.25 -28.35 12.93
CA PHE A 471 -0.32 -27.93 14.22
C PHE A 471 0.71 -27.19 15.10
N GLU A 472 1.97 -27.60 15.07
CA GLU A 472 3.06 -26.90 15.76
C GLU A 472 3.25 -25.47 15.24
N ALA A 473 3.28 -25.29 13.92
CA ALA A 473 3.32 -23.96 13.31
C ALA A 473 2.09 -23.12 13.66
N LEU A 474 0.90 -23.73 13.64
CA LEU A 474 -0.34 -23.05 14.01
C LEU A 474 -0.27 -22.55 15.46
N TYR A 475 0.18 -23.39 16.40
CA TYR A 475 0.39 -23.00 17.80
C TYR A 475 1.30 -21.78 17.90
N ASN A 476 2.50 -21.89 17.34
CA ASN A 476 3.57 -20.91 17.51
C ASN A 476 3.20 -19.58 16.85
N CYS A 477 2.66 -19.62 15.63
CA CYS A 477 2.20 -18.41 14.96
C CYS A 477 1.03 -17.76 15.69
N TYR A 478 0.04 -18.54 16.14
CA TYR A 478 -1.11 -18.00 16.87
C TYR A 478 -0.70 -17.37 18.20
N TYR A 479 0.14 -18.05 18.99
CA TYR A 479 0.67 -17.54 20.24
C TYR A 479 1.37 -16.18 20.07
N LEU A 480 2.25 -16.09 19.07
CA LEU A 480 2.97 -14.84 18.76
C LEU A 480 2.05 -13.75 18.22
N TYR A 481 1.08 -14.10 17.36
CA TYR A 481 0.08 -13.17 16.87
C TYR A 481 -0.73 -12.59 18.02
N ARG A 482 -1.23 -13.45 18.92
CA ARG A 482 -2.00 -13.06 20.11
C ARG A 482 -1.22 -12.08 20.98
N LYS A 483 0.06 -12.35 21.23
CA LYS A 483 0.93 -11.43 21.99
C LYS A 483 1.02 -10.05 21.33
N ARG A 484 1.13 -9.99 19.99
CA ARG A 484 1.15 -8.72 19.24
C ARG A 484 -0.21 -8.02 19.29
N PHE A 485 -1.29 -8.77 19.13
CA PHE A 485 -2.66 -8.27 19.20
C PHE A 485 -2.98 -7.65 20.56
N LEU A 486 -2.74 -8.39 21.65
CA LEU A 486 -2.99 -7.91 23.01
C LEU A 486 -2.07 -6.74 23.38
N LYS A 487 -0.83 -6.68 22.87
CA LYS A 487 0.02 -5.49 23.05
C LYS A 487 -0.56 -4.25 22.35
N LYS A 488 -1.16 -4.43 21.17
CA LYS A 488 -1.69 -3.35 20.35
C LYS A 488 -3.06 -2.86 20.81
N PHE A 489 -3.92 -3.77 21.25
CA PHE A 489 -5.33 -3.48 21.57
C PHE A 489 -5.73 -3.77 23.03
N GLY A 490 -4.84 -4.32 23.87
CA GLY A 490 -5.19 -4.84 25.21
C GLY A 490 -5.71 -3.83 26.23
N GLY A 491 -5.83 -2.54 25.88
CA GLY A 491 -6.58 -1.55 26.67
C GLY A 491 -8.08 -1.47 26.34
N ILE A 492 -8.56 -2.17 25.30
CA ILE A 492 -9.94 -2.06 24.78
C ILE A 492 -10.89 -3.11 25.36
N ASP A 493 -10.40 -4.32 25.70
CA ASP A 493 -11.25 -5.48 26.01
C ASP A 493 -11.14 -6.03 27.44
N ASN A 494 -11.19 -5.16 28.46
CA ASN A 494 -11.39 -5.54 29.89
C ASN A 494 -10.52 -6.72 30.42
N GLY A 495 -9.36 -7.00 29.83
CA GLY A 495 -8.47 -8.09 30.25
C GLY A 495 -8.77 -9.47 29.64
N THR A 496 -9.53 -9.58 28.53
CA THR A 496 -9.65 -10.84 27.79
C THR A 496 -8.30 -11.30 27.25
N LYS A 497 -8.06 -12.61 27.30
CA LYS A 497 -6.87 -13.27 26.72
C LYS A 497 -7.19 -13.95 25.40
N SER A 498 -8.46 -14.22 25.09
CA SER A 498 -8.89 -14.75 23.80
C SER A 498 -8.71 -13.70 22.71
N VAL A 499 -8.30 -14.11 21.52
CA VAL A 499 -8.34 -13.23 20.34
C VAL A 499 -9.19 -13.78 19.20
N LEU A 500 -9.71 -15.01 19.31
CA LEU A 500 -10.55 -15.59 18.27
C LEU A 500 -11.87 -14.83 18.09
N GLN A 501 -12.41 -14.25 19.17
CA GLN A 501 -13.65 -13.46 19.09
C GLN A 501 -13.51 -12.15 18.31
N HIS A 502 -12.28 -11.68 18.09
CA HIS A 502 -12.00 -10.49 17.27
C HIS A 502 -11.91 -10.79 15.79
N PHE A 503 -12.09 -12.05 15.38
CA PHE A 503 -12.15 -12.44 13.98
C PHE A 503 -13.58 -12.73 13.56
N ASP A 504 -13.91 -12.34 12.34
CA ASP A 504 -15.18 -12.65 11.70
C ASP A 504 -15.06 -13.80 10.70
N ALA A 505 -13.83 -14.14 10.34
CA ALA A 505 -13.48 -15.34 9.60
C ALA A 505 -12.06 -15.80 9.93
N ILE A 506 -11.85 -17.11 9.88
CA ILE A 506 -10.52 -17.71 10.03
C ILE A 506 -10.26 -18.61 8.83
N ILE A 507 -9.28 -18.22 8.03
CA ILE A 507 -8.87 -18.91 6.83
C ILE A 507 -7.56 -19.63 7.13
N PHE A 508 -7.51 -20.89 6.76
CA PHE A 508 -6.34 -21.73 6.85
C PHE A 508 -5.89 -22.11 5.43
N HIS A 509 -4.59 -22.32 5.24
CA HIS A 509 -4.11 -23.12 4.12
C HIS A 509 -4.88 -24.46 4.10
N SER A 510 -5.43 -24.82 2.93
CA SER A 510 -6.35 -25.95 2.80
C SER A 510 -5.81 -27.00 1.82
N PRO A 511 -4.94 -27.93 2.28
CA PRO A 511 -4.63 -29.13 1.52
C PRO A 511 -5.88 -29.98 1.28
N TYR A 512 -6.73 -30.07 2.31
CA TYR A 512 -8.05 -30.70 2.25
C TYR A 512 -8.93 -30.24 3.42
N GLY A 513 -10.25 -30.25 3.21
CA GLY A 513 -11.22 -29.65 4.14
C GLY A 513 -11.22 -30.24 5.54
N LYS A 514 -10.93 -31.54 5.70
CA LYS A 514 -10.84 -32.18 7.03
C LYS A 514 -9.69 -31.61 7.86
N LEU A 515 -8.53 -31.30 7.26
CA LEU A 515 -7.42 -30.68 8.00
C LEU A 515 -7.80 -29.30 8.51
N VAL A 516 -8.48 -28.50 7.69
CA VAL A 516 -8.98 -27.16 8.10
C VAL A 516 -9.93 -27.28 9.28
N ARG A 517 -10.86 -28.25 9.25
CA ARG A 517 -11.78 -28.48 10.37
C ARG A 517 -11.04 -28.89 11.64
N LYS A 518 -10.05 -29.79 11.54
CA LYS A 518 -9.18 -30.15 12.68
C LYS A 518 -8.39 -28.94 13.19
N ALA A 519 -7.82 -28.12 12.31
CA ALA A 519 -7.07 -26.90 12.65
C ALA A 519 -7.93 -25.90 13.42
N PHE A 520 -9.15 -25.65 12.96
CA PHE A 520 -10.09 -24.77 13.64
C PHE A 520 -10.50 -25.32 15.01
N THR A 521 -10.85 -26.61 15.10
CA THR A 521 -11.20 -27.24 16.38
C THR A 521 -10.06 -27.11 17.37
N TRP A 522 -8.85 -27.50 16.98
CA TRP A 522 -7.66 -27.44 17.81
C TRP A 522 -7.36 -26.02 18.30
N LEU A 523 -7.41 -25.03 17.40
CA LEU A 523 -7.20 -23.62 17.73
C LEU A 523 -8.25 -23.12 18.73
N THR A 524 -9.52 -23.48 18.52
CA THR A 524 -10.64 -23.10 19.40
C THR A 524 -10.46 -23.66 20.80
N LEU A 525 -10.13 -24.95 20.92
CA LEU A 525 -9.96 -25.60 22.22
C LEU A 525 -8.78 -24.98 22.99
N HIS A 526 -7.67 -24.66 22.33
CA HIS A 526 -6.57 -23.95 22.97
C HIS A 526 -6.94 -22.54 23.43
N ASP A 527 -7.79 -21.84 22.68
CA ASP A 527 -8.24 -20.50 23.07
C ASP A 527 -9.20 -20.53 24.28
N VAL A 528 -10.05 -21.57 24.37
CA VAL A 528 -10.90 -21.82 25.54
C VAL A 528 -10.07 -22.02 26.81
N GLN A 529 -8.94 -22.74 26.71
CA GLN A 529 -8.02 -22.93 27.85
C GLN A 529 -7.32 -21.62 28.28
N LEU A 530 -7.14 -20.69 27.36
CA LEU A 530 -6.51 -19.40 27.63
C LEU A 530 -7.48 -18.42 28.31
N ASP A 531 -8.76 -18.45 27.95
CA ASP A 531 -9.77 -17.53 28.48
C ASP A 531 -11.15 -18.20 28.63
N VAL A 532 -11.29 -18.98 29.69
CA VAL A 532 -12.54 -19.68 30.02
C VAL A 532 -13.75 -18.73 30.10
N LYS A 533 -13.55 -17.51 30.61
CA LYS A 533 -14.62 -16.52 30.80
C LYS A 533 -15.26 -16.11 29.47
N CYS A 534 -14.45 -16.05 28.41
CA CYS A 534 -14.90 -15.70 27.07
C CYS A 534 -15.90 -16.72 26.48
N TYR A 535 -15.89 -17.97 27.00
CA TYR A 535 -16.67 -19.09 26.51
C TYR A 535 -17.70 -19.61 27.53
N GLU A 536 -18.07 -18.81 28.54
CA GLU A 536 -19.03 -19.22 29.59
C GLU A 536 -20.39 -19.68 29.04
N ASN A 537 -20.80 -19.15 27.88
CA ASN A 537 -22.06 -19.51 27.22
C ASN A 537 -21.94 -20.73 26.28
N GLU A 538 -20.77 -21.38 26.22
CA GLU A 538 -20.48 -22.52 25.32
C GLU A 538 -20.15 -23.79 26.14
N PRO A 539 -21.14 -24.43 26.81
CA PRO A 539 -20.90 -25.52 27.76
C PRO A 539 -20.20 -26.74 27.13
N ASN A 540 -20.42 -26.98 25.83
CA ASN A 540 -19.76 -28.07 25.10
C ASN A 540 -18.24 -27.85 24.96
N LEU A 541 -17.78 -26.59 24.97
CA LEU A 541 -16.37 -26.24 24.91
C LEU A 541 -15.73 -26.28 26.30
N LEU A 542 -16.47 -25.88 27.34
CA LEU A 542 -15.97 -25.79 28.72
C LEU A 542 -15.53 -27.15 29.30
N LYS A 543 -16.04 -28.27 28.78
CA LYS A 543 -15.57 -29.60 29.19
C LYS A 543 -14.11 -29.90 28.82
N HIS A 544 -13.52 -29.12 27.91
CA HIS A 544 -12.15 -29.30 27.42
C HIS A 544 -11.12 -28.40 28.11
N VAL A 545 -11.53 -27.59 29.11
CA VAL A 545 -10.66 -26.61 29.79
C VAL A 545 -9.42 -27.24 30.44
N ASN A 546 -9.55 -28.44 30.99
CA ASN A 546 -8.46 -29.15 31.68
C ASN A 546 -7.94 -30.36 30.88
N THR A 547 -8.29 -30.45 29.60
CA THR A 547 -7.96 -31.59 28.75
C THR A 547 -6.64 -31.35 28.02
N ASP A 548 -5.77 -32.36 27.92
CA ASP A 548 -4.58 -32.26 27.08
C ASP A 548 -4.96 -32.37 25.59
N ILE A 549 -4.83 -31.27 24.84
CA ILE A 549 -5.30 -31.19 23.45
C ILE A 549 -4.22 -31.73 22.51
N SER A 550 -4.35 -33.00 22.15
CA SER A 550 -3.49 -33.65 21.16
C SER A 550 -4.09 -33.63 19.75
N VAL A 551 -3.25 -33.81 18.73
CA VAL A 551 -3.69 -33.91 17.32
C VAL A 551 -4.57 -35.17 17.10
N ASP A 552 -4.28 -36.25 17.82
CA ASP A 552 -5.00 -37.52 17.69
C ASP A 552 -6.46 -37.39 18.17
N MET A 553 -6.69 -36.59 19.22
CA MET A 553 -8.03 -36.27 19.73
C MET A 553 -8.94 -35.69 18.65
N LEU A 554 -8.38 -34.94 17.68
CA LEU A 554 -9.15 -34.30 16.60
C LEU A 554 -9.75 -35.32 15.60
N SER A 555 -9.45 -36.60 15.76
CA SER A 555 -10.07 -37.68 15.00
C SER A 555 -11.43 -38.11 15.60
N ASP A 556 -11.70 -37.78 16.87
CA ASP A 556 -12.99 -38.02 17.50
C ASP A 556 -14.06 -37.04 16.96
N LEU A 557 -15.15 -37.60 16.44
CA LEU A 557 -16.28 -36.84 15.91
C LEU A 557 -17.02 -36.05 16.99
N GLY A 558 -17.02 -36.51 18.24
CA GLY A 558 -17.58 -35.79 19.38
C GLY A 558 -16.86 -34.46 19.61
N VAL A 559 -15.52 -34.49 19.61
CA VAL A 559 -14.68 -33.30 19.80
C VAL A 559 -14.88 -32.30 18.65
N ILE A 560 -14.91 -32.78 17.41
CA ILE A 560 -15.21 -31.93 16.24
C ILE A 560 -16.61 -31.30 16.37
N LYS A 561 -17.60 -32.08 16.80
CA LYS A 561 -18.99 -31.63 16.96
C LYS A 561 -19.12 -30.50 17.99
N ASP A 562 -18.32 -30.52 19.04
CA ASP A 562 -18.34 -29.48 20.08
C ASP A 562 -18.00 -28.08 19.53
N THR A 563 -17.16 -28.02 18.48
CA THR A 563 -16.75 -26.75 17.84
C THR A 563 -17.55 -26.40 16.58
N GLU A 564 -18.56 -27.21 16.23
CA GLU A 564 -19.22 -27.14 14.92
C GLU A 564 -19.95 -25.82 14.68
N GLN A 565 -20.61 -25.27 15.71
CA GLN A 565 -21.34 -24.01 15.59
C GLN A 565 -20.39 -22.84 15.26
N LEU A 566 -19.24 -22.79 15.95
CA LEU A 566 -18.22 -21.78 15.68
C LEU A 566 -17.53 -22.04 14.32
N PHE A 567 -17.30 -23.30 13.94
CA PHE A 567 -16.74 -23.64 12.64
C PHE A 567 -17.65 -23.14 11.50
N LYS A 568 -18.96 -23.39 11.61
CA LYS A 568 -19.96 -22.91 10.64
C LYS A 568 -19.96 -21.38 10.52
N LYS A 569 -19.74 -20.68 11.62
CA LYS A 569 -19.70 -19.21 11.66
C LYS A 569 -18.43 -18.64 11.03
N PHE A 570 -17.25 -19.13 11.44
CA PHE A 570 -15.98 -18.48 11.14
C PHE A 570 -15.21 -19.10 9.97
N THR A 571 -15.34 -20.40 9.73
CA THR A 571 -14.44 -21.11 8.82
C THR A 571 -15.16 -21.76 7.65
N ALA A 572 -16.36 -22.32 7.85
CA ALA A 572 -17.12 -22.96 6.78
C ALA A 572 -17.35 -22.09 5.52
N PRO A 573 -17.61 -20.77 5.63
CA PRO A 573 -17.79 -19.91 4.44
C PRO A 573 -16.53 -19.79 3.56
N THR A 574 -15.36 -20.10 4.11
CA THR A 574 -14.06 -20.07 3.42
C THR A 574 -13.80 -21.32 2.58
N GLN A 575 -14.65 -22.36 2.68
CA GLN A 575 -14.32 -23.71 2.18
C GLN A 575 -14.97 -24.07 0.84
N LYS A 576 -15.86 -23.25 0.28
CA LYS A 576 -16.59 -23.60 -0.96
C LYS A 576 -15.64 -23.83 -2.14
N LEU A 577 -14.72 -22.89 -2.37
CA LEU A 577 -13.74 -23.00 -3.46
C LEU A 577 -12.72 -24.14 -3.20
N PRO A 578 -12.03 -24.22 -2.03
CA PRO A 578 -11.11 -25.33 -1.75
C PRO A 578 -11.72 -26.72 -1.95
N LYS A 579 -13.00 -26.92 -1.55
CA LYS A 579 -13.71 -28.19 -1.72
C LYS A 579 -13.98 -28.57 -3.18
N ASN A 580 -14.15 -27.58 -4.04
CA ASN A 580 -14.52 -27.77 -5.45
C ASN A 580 -13.32 -27.75 -6.40
N ILE A 581 -12.15 -27.34 -5.91
CA ILE A 581 -10.93 -27.21 -6.71
C ILE A 581 -9.85 -28.21 -6.26
N GLY A 582 -9.81 -28.55 -4.96
CA GLY A 582 -8.70 -29.29 -4.38
C GLY A 582 -7.56 -28.36 -3.95
N ASN A 583 -6.39 -28.95 -3.69
CA ASN A 583 -5.22 -28.21 -3.22
C ASN A 583 -4.55 -27.45 -4.38
N MET A 584 -4.52 -26.12 -4.30
CA MET A 584 -3.77 -25.27 -5.23
C MET A 584 -2.46 -24.77 -4.62
N TYR A 585 -1.89 -25.52 -3.67
CA TYR A 585 -0.69 -25.18 -2.91
C TYR A 585 -0.65 -23.70 -2.47
N THR A 586 0.19 -22.88 -3.10
CA THR A 586 0.37 -21.47 -2.71
C THR A 586 -0.89 -20.63 -2.86
N ALA A 587 -1.78 -20.97 -3.80
CA ALA A 587 -3.03 -20.26 -4.03
C ALA A 587 -4.16 -20.71 -3.09
N SER A 588 -4.02 -21.84 -2.39
CA SER A 588 -5.09 -22.43 -1.55
C SER A 588 -5.62 -21.45 -0.51
N ILE A 589 -4.74 -20.71 0.19
CA ILE A 589 -5.17 -19.75 1.21
C ILE A 589 -5.98 -18.59 0.61
N PHE A 590 -5.57 -18.08 -0.55
CA PHE A 590 -6.25 -16.97 -1.22
C PHE A 590 -7.57 -17.42 -1.87
N SER A 591 -7.68 -18.68 -2.27
CA SER A 591 -8.98 -19.24 -2.67
C SER A 591 -9.96 -19.32 -1.51
N GLY A 592 -9.48 -19.57 -0.29
CA GLY A 592 -10.29 -19.47 0.93
C GLY A 592 -10.79 -18.05 1.19
N LEU A 593 -9.95 -17.04 0.90
CA LEU A 593 -10.33 -15.63 0.96
C LEU A 593 -11.40 -15.28 -0.06
N ILE A 594 -11.24 -15.68 -1.33
CA ILE A 594 -12.24 -15.47 -2.38
C ILE A 594 -13.56 -16.18 -2.03
N SER A 595 -13.49 -17.40 -1.48
CA SER A 595 -14.67 -18.15 -1.01
C SER A 595 -15.44 -17.36 0.06
N TYR A 596 -14.73 -16.76 1.03
CA TYR A 596 -15.36 -15.93 2.06
C TYR A 596 -16.01 -14.68 1.46
N LEU A 597 -15.32 -13.97 0.58
CA LEU A 597 -15.82 -12.75 -0.06
C LEU A 597 -17.08 -12.99 -0.91
N LEU A 598 -17.23 -14.20 -1.47
CA LEU A 598 -18.41 -14.60 -2.23
C LEU A 598 -19.53 -15.19 -1.36
N SER A 599 -19.27 -15.43 -0.06
CA SER A 599 -20.22 -16.10 0.83
C SER A 599 -21.22 -15.15 1.50
N LYS A 600 -20.94 -13.85 1.50
CA LYS A 600 -21.73 -12.82 2.21
C LYS A 600 -21.88 -11.56 1.35
N PRO A 601 -22.95 -10.77 1.55
CA PRO A 601 -23.08 -9.46 0.93
C PRO A 601 -22.05 -8.47 1.51
N THR A 602 -21.72 -7.42 0.75
CA THR A 602 -20.69 -6.43 1.12
C THR A 602 -21.01 -5.68 2.42
N CYS A 603 -22.28 -5.42 2.69
CA CYS A 603 -22.76 -4.77 3.92
C CYS A 603 -22.43 -5.57 5.20
N GLU A 604 -22.40 -6.91 5.13
CA GLU A 604 -22.06 -7.77 6.26
C GLU A 604 -20.54 -7.89 6.48
N MET A 605 -19.73 -7.49 5.48
CA MET A 605 -18.28 -7.60 5.51
C MET A 605 -17.56 -6.33 5.95
N THR A 606 -18.26 -5.19 6.01
CA THR A 606 -17.66 -3.91 6.40
C THR A 606 -17.09 -3.95 7.82
N GLY A 607 -15.82 -3.55 7.97
CA GLY A 607 -15.13 -3.50 9.26
C GLY A 607 -14.72 -4.87 9.82
N LYS A 608 -14.97 -5.94 9.07
CA LYS A 608 -14.69 -7.31 9.50
C LYS A 608 -13.20 -7.62 9.47
N ARG A 609 -12.72 -8.38 10.45
CA ARG A 609 -11.32 -8.84 10.49
C ARG A 609 -11.23 -10.32 10.15
N ILE A 610 -10.38 -10.63 9.18
CA ILE A 610 -10.17 -11.97 8.64
C ILE A 610 -8.79 -12.46 9.10
N ALA A 611 -8.75 -13.55 9.87
CA ALA A 611 -7.51 -14.24 10.19
C ALA A 611 -7.06 -15.13 9.04
N MET A 612 -5.75 -15.17 8.80
CA MET A 612 -5.10 -15.91 7.72
C MET A 612 -3.95 -16.73 8.31
N PHE A 613 -4.04 -18.05 8.25
CA PHE A 613 -2.95 -18.97 8.58
C PHE A 613 -2.38 -19.60 7.31
N SER A 614 -1.19 -19.17 6.92
CA SER A 614 -0.43 -19.72 5.79
C SER A 614 0.63 -20.70 6.29
N PHE A 615 0.75 -21.81 5.58
CA PHE A 615 1.66 -22.90 5.90
C PHE A 615 2.29 -23.43 4.62
N GLY A 616 3.58 -23.73 4.65
CA GLY A 616 4.28 -24.54 3.68
C GLY A 616 5.28 -25.44 4.38
N SER A 617 5.33 -26.71 3.99
CA SER A 617 6.25 -27.71 4.51
C SER A 617 7.73 -27.34 4.33
N GLY A 618 8.60 -27.98 5.11
CA GLY A 618 10.05 -27.72 5.13
C GLY A 618 10.65 -27.01 6.37
N MET A 619 10.02 -26.10 7.12
CA MET A 619 8.70 -25.49 7.00
C MET A 619 8.72 -23.98 7.29
N CYS A 620 7.81 -23.25 6.64
CA CYS A 620 7.58 -21.82 6.82
C CYS A 620 6.09 -21.56 7.00
N SER A 621 5.74 -20.75 8.01
CA SER A 621 4.34 -20.43 8.30
C SER A 621 4.15 -19.00 8.78
N SER A 622 2.93 -18.48 8.63
CA SER A 622 2.55 -17.19 9.22
C SER A 622 1.06 -17.11 9.53
N PHE A 623 0.76 -16.56 10.70
CA PHE A 623 -0.58 -16.12 11.08
C PHE A 623 -0.63 -14.59 11.00
N TYR A 624 -1.57 -14.06 10.23
CA TYR A 624 -1.76 -12.62 10.03
C TYR A 624 -3.24 -12.29 9.88
N SER A 625 -3.59 -11.01 9.83
CA SER A 625 -4.97 -10.60 9.63
C SER A 625 -5.13 -9.52 8.56
N ILE A 626 -6.30 -9.55 7.91
CA ILE A 626 -6.74 -8.57 6.93
C ILE A 626 -8.03 -7.94 7.46
N THR A 627 -8.09 -6.60 7.48
CA THR A 627 -9.31 -5.86 7.81
C THR A 627 -10.01 -5.40 6.54
N VAL A 628 -11.33 -5.59 6.48
CA VAL A 628 -12.18 -5.17 5.38
C VAL A 628 -12.62 -3.72 5.59
N HIS A 629 -12.23 -2.84 4.68
CA HIS A 629 -12.62 -1.43 4.68
C HIS A 629 -13.86 -1.21 3.79
N PRO A 630 -14.85 -0.41 4.26
CA PRO A 630 -16.03 -0.09 3.47
C PRO A 630 -15.72 0.79 2.26
N GLY A 631 -16.66 0.82 1.33
CA GLY A 631 -16.72 1.78 0.24
C GLY A 631 -16.76 1.12 -1.14
N GLU A 632 -16.86 1.96 -2.17
CA GLU A 632 -17.02 1.56 -3.58
C GLU A 632 -15.95 0.56 -4.06
N LYS A 633 -14.72 0.65 -3.53
CA LYS A 633 -13.65 -0.29 -3.87
C LYS A 633 -13.94 -1.72 -3.43
N LEU A 634 -14.63 -1.92 -2.30
CA LEU A 634 -15.02 -3.25 -1.84
C LEU A 634 -16.10 -3.84 -2.76
N ASP A 635 -17.10 -3.03 -3.10
CA ASP A 635 -18.17 -3.43 -4.03
C ASP A 635 -17.60 -3.75 -5.42
N THR A 636 -16.62 -2.97 -5.87
CA THR A 636 -15.89 -3.20 -7.12
C THR A 636 -15.14 -4.54 -7.05
N LEU A 637 -14.32 -4.77 -6.02
CA LEU A 637 -13.57 -6.01 -5.83
C LEU A 637 -14.49 -7.23 -5.88
N ILE A 638 -15.60 -7.19 -5.15
CA ILE A 638 -16.57 -8.29 -5.10
C ILE A 638 -17.32 -8.44 -6.43
N GLY A 639 -17.64 -7.33 -7.09
CA GLY A 639 -18.20 -7.30 -8.43
C GLY A 639 -17.34 -8.05 -9.45
N LEU A 640 -16.02 -7.88 -9.39
CA LEU A 640 -15.06 -8.58 -10.26
C LEU A 640 -15.11 -10.10 -10.05
N LEU A 641 -15.39 -10.57 -8.83
CA LEU A 641 -15.43 -12.00 -8.48
C LEU A 641 -16.76 -12.70 -8.79
N LYS A 642 -17.83 -11.98 -9.18
CA LYS A 642 -19.17 -12.56 -9.42
C LYS A 642 -19.21 -13.67 -10.48
N HIS A 643 -18.22 -13.73 -11.37
CA HIS A 643 -18.13 -14.74 -12.41
C HIS A 643 -17.66 -16.11 -11.89
N VAL A 644 -16.99 -16.16 -10.73
CA VAL A 644 -16.31 -17.36 -10.20
C VAL A 644 -17.26 -18.54 -9.96
N PRO A 645 -18.46 -18.38 -9.36
CA PRO A 645 -19.38 -19.50 -9.17
C PRO A 645 -19.79 -20.15 -10.50
N MET A 646 -20.09 -19.35 -11.53
CA MET A 646 -20.48 -19.84 -12.84
C MET A 646 -19.29 -20.51 -13.56
N MET A 647 -18.08 -19.95 -13.43
CA MET A 647 -16.86 -20.57 -13.95
C MET A 647 -16.65 -21.98 -13.38
N LEU A 648 -16.89 -22.19 -12.07
CA LEU A 648 -16.73 -23.50 -11.45
C LEU A 648 -17.69 -24.57 -11.97
N GLU A 649 -18.95 -24.20 -12.21
CA GLU A 649 -19.97 -25.13 -12.72
C GLU A 649 -19.82 -25.39 -14.23
N ASN A 650 -19.26 -24.45 -14.99
CA ASN A 650 -19.02 -24.61 -16.42
C ASN A 650 -17.78 -25.47 -16.76
N ARG A 651 -17.09 -26.00 -15.76
CA ARG A 651 -15.97 -26.92 -15.99
C ARG A 651 -16.48 -28.27 -16.51
N HIS A 652 -15.64 -28.93 -17.30
CA HIS A 652 -15.86 -30.27 -17.80
C HIS A 652 -15.51 -31.32 -16.73
N CYS A 653 -16.47 -32.21 -16.43
CA CYS A 653 -16.23 -33.36 -15.59
C CYS A 653 -15.59 -34.49 -16.40
N THR A 654 -14.36 -34.87 -16.06
CA THR A 654 -13.65 -35.98 -16.71
C THR A 654 -14.05 -37.31 -16.09
N SER A 655 -13.94 -38.38 -16.88
CA SER A 655 -13.98 -39.73 -16.32
C SER A 655 -12.71 -40.03 -15.50
N THR A 656 -12.74 -41.05 -14.66
CA THR A 656 -11.55 -41.48 -13.89
C THR A 656 -10.46 -42.05 -14.80
N ASP A 657 -10.82 -42.71 -15.91
CA ASP A 657 -9.87 -43.22 -16.90
C ASP A 657 -9.16 -42.08 -17.64
N GLU A 658 -9.91 -41.05 -18.03
CA GLU A 658 -9.35 -39.85 -18.65
C GLU A 658 -8.41 -39.13 -17.66
N PHE A 659 -8.80 -39.02 -16.40
CA PHE A 659 -7.97 -38.46 -15.34
C PHE A 659 -6.64 -39.22 -15.18
N GLU A 660 -6.66 -40.56 -15.13
CA GLU A 660 -5.44 -41.37 -15.04
C GLU A 660 -4.55 -41.23 -16.29
N ASN A 661 -5.16 -41.16 -17.49
CA ASN A 661 -4.43 -40.92 -18.74
C ASN A 661 -3.76 -39.55 -18.75
N ILE A 662 -4.44 -38.50 -18.28
CA ILE A 662 -3.86 -37.14 -18.17
C ILE A 662 -2.67 -37.14 -17.21
N LEU A 663 -2.79 -37.77 -16.05
CA LEU A 663 -1.67 -37.84 -15.09
C LEU A 663 -0.49 -38.64 -15.64
N THR A 664 -0.75 -39.77 -16.31
CA THR A 664 0.28 -40.59 -16.95
C THR A 664 1.00 -39.81 -18.05
N ASN A 665 0.25 -39.13 -18.91
CA ASN A 665 0.83 -38.28 -19.96
C ASN A 665 1.65 -37.13 -19.38
N ARG A 666 1.20 -36.54 -18.27
CA ARG A 666 1.93 -35.47 -17.58
C ARG A 666 3.24 -35.96 -16.98
N GLU A 667 3.24 -37.15 -16.36
CA GLU A 667 4.45 -37.81 -15.87
C GLU A 667 5.42 -38.09 -17.02
N LEU A 668 4.91 -38.63 -18.12
CA LEU A 668 5.71 -38.86 -19.32
C LEU A 668 6.24 -37.56 -19.93
N ALA A 669 5.51 -36.44 -19.88
CA ALA A 669 5.95 -35.17 -20.44
C ALA A 669 6.90 -34.39 -19.53
N TYR A 670 7.03 -34.77 -18.25
CA TYR A 670 7.88 -34.07 -17.31
C TYR A 670 9.35 -34.11 -17.75
N ASN A 671 10.00 -32.94 -17.78
CA ASN A 671 11.38 -32.75 -18.26
C ASN A 671 11.66 -33.28 -19.69
N LYS A 672 10.65 -33.41 -20.57
CA LYS A 672 10.86 -33.75 -21.98
C LYS A 672 11.02 -32.52 -22.88
N ALA A 673 11.93 -32.63 -23.85
CA ALA A 673 12.13 -31.69 -24.94
C ALA A 673 12.69 -32.45 -26.18
N PRO A 674 12.20 -32.19 -27.40
CA PRO A 674 11.03 -31.38 -27.72
C PRO A 674 9.72 -32.05 -27.24
N PHE A 675 8.67 -31.26 -27.07
CA PHE A 675 7.35 -31.76 -26.66
C PHE A 675 6.23 -30.91 -27.28
N GLU A 676 5.21 -31.55 -27.84
CA GLU A 676 4.00 -30.90 -28.35
C GLU A 676 2.77 -31.43 -27.61
N PRO A 677 2.04 -30.58 -26.87
CA PRO A 677 0.78 -30.96 -26.25
C PRO A 677 -0.26 -31.40 -27.29
N THR A 678 -1.06 -32.39 -26.92
CA THR A 678 -2.04 -33.06 -27.80
C THR A 678 -3.48 -32.74 -27.43
N SER A 679 -3.77 -32.28 -26.21
CA SER A 679 -5.14 -31.99 -25.79
C SER A 679 -5.78 -30.87 -26.62
N ASN A 680 -7.10 -30.95 -26.79
CA ASN A 680 -7.86 -29.98 -27.57
C ASN A 680 -7.91 -28.62 -26.85
N VAL A 681 -7.51 -27.55 -27.55
CA VAL A 681 -7.56 -26.16 -27.07
C VAL A 681 -9.00 -25.67 -26.89
N ASP A 682 -9.95 -26.23 -27.64
CA ASP A 682 -11.37 -25.87 -27.53
C ASP A 682 -11.97 -26.19 -26.16
N ASN A 683 -11.36 -27.10 -25.40
CA ASN A 683 -11.78 -27.45 -24.04
C ASN A 683 -11.39 -26.41 -22.99
N LEU A 684 -10.47 -25.49 -23.29
CA LEU A 684 -10.04 -24.44 -22.36
C LEU A 684 -11.09 -23.34 -22.23
N PHE A 685 -11.07 -22.58 -21.14
CA PHE A 685 -11.88 -21.36 -21.06
C PHE A 685 -11.42 -20.29 -22.07
N PRO A 686 -12.32 -19.42 -22.57
CA PRO A 686 -11.93 -18.25 -23.36
C PRO A 686 -10.89 -17.38 -22.64
N ASP A 687 -10.04 -16.69 -23.39
CA ASP A 687 -8.92 -15.89 -22.90
C ASP A 687 -7.80 -16.68 -22.16
N SER A 688 -7.92 -18.00 -21.99
CA SER A 688 -6.87 -18.82 -21.36
C SER A 688 -5.59 -18.87 -22.19
N TRP A 689 -4.46 -18.68 -21.52
CA TRP A 689 -3.15 -18.99 -22.08
C TRP A 689 -2.88 -20.48 -21.98
N TYR A 690 -2.21 -21.02 -23.00
CA TYR A 690 -1.88 -22.43 -23.09
C TYR A 690 -0.52 -22.66 -23.74
N LEU A 691 0.11 -23.78 -23.41
CA LEU A 691 1.37 -24.26 -23.98
C LEU A 691 1.12 -24.75 -25.41
N THR A 692 1.85 -24.21 -26.38
CA THR A 692 1.78 -24.63 -27.79
C THR A 692 2.79 -25.73 -28.08
N HIS A 693 4.03 -25.56 -27.62
CA HIS A 693 5.11 -26.54 -27.74
C HIS A 693 6.31 -26.16 -26.84
N ILE A 694 7.20 -27.15 -26.65
CA ILE A 694 8.52 -27.01 -26.06
C ILE A 694 9.54 -27.42 -27.12
N ASP A 695 10.50 -26.54 -27.44
CA ASP A 695 11.53 -26.85 -28.43
C ASP A 695 12.63 -27.78 -27.87
N SER A 696 13.54 -28.23 -28.74
CA SER A 696 14.67 -29.09 -28.36
C SER A 696 15.65 -28.45 -27.34
N THR A 697 15.53 -27.14 -27.09
CA THR A 697 16.34 -26.39 -26.11
C THR A 697 15.56 -26.03 -24.84
N PHE A 698 14.41 -26.69 -24.61
CA PHE A 698 13.51 -26.49 -23.46
C PHE A 698 12.79 -25.14 -23.44
N LYS A 699 12.83 -24.35 -24.52
CA LYS A 699 12.06 -23.10 -24.58
C LYS A 699 10.58 -23.41 -24.74
N ARG A 700 9.77 -22.79 -23.89
CA ARG A 700 8.31 -22.96 -23.87
C ARG A 700 7.62 -21.83 -24.63
N TYR A 701 6.72 -22.20 -25.52
CA TYR A 701 5.95 -21.28 -26.34
C TYR A 701 4.47 -21.33 -25.93
N TYR A 702 3.84 -20.17 -25.89
CA TYR A 702 2.47 -20.03 -25.41
C TYR A 702 1.65 -19.20 -26.37
N ALA A 703 0.35 -19.49 -26.42
CA ALA A 703 -0.64 -18.71 -27.13
C ALA A 703 -1.85 -18.46 -26.22
N GLN A 704 -2.66 -17.47 -26.58
CA GLN A 704 -3.91 -17.18 -25.89
C GLN A 704 -5.09 -17.67 -26.73
N LYS A 705 -6.03 -18.38 -26.09
CA LYS A 705 -7.30 -18.75 -26.71
C LYS A 705 -8.14 -17.50 -26.91
N LYS A 706 -8.59 -17.27 -28.14
CA LYS A 706 -9.44 -16.13 -28.50
C LYS A 706 -10.90 -16.36 -28.15
#